data_AF-A0A524IFC9-F1
#
_entry.id   AF-A0A524IFC9-F1
#
_cell.length_a   1.000
_cell.length_b   1.000
_cell.length_c   1.000
_cell.angle_alpha   90.00
_cell.angle_beta   90.00
_cell.angle_gamma   90.00
#
_symmetry.space_group_name_H-M   'P 1'
#
loop_
_entity.id
_entity.type
_entity.pdbx_description
1 polymer ?
#
loop_
_entity_poly.entity_id
_entity_poly.type
_entity_poly.pdbx_seq_one_letter_code
_entity_poly.pdbx_strand_id
1 'polypeptide(L)'
;MKRACSPFPCLAVIVILLAVLPAPGAHAAMASYCQQPPYIIQNAAPNILFMESTSKNMNRFAYYDGFLDPGIIPTTDNLCITDNCTRFTRPENPTYKYTGFFNPDYWYTYGGNAFTRSTLKGGAKPARAWDGNFLNWLTMRRFDILQQVLIGKKRAADSWQGQGAADASAGLWKRITNAQNYIDNTVGTDTVTFKFNIQSGNQPSDFTVISGGTGSEGTFKVVVNPVTDEKWWGVFQDAFPKARAGIAQASGDGMRVWSKIDFSWNQADINQIVNTPSSQLGNQGLANQLWGIAGYFANTTSIPSSGSWSPSPVASNWNYMSPNKDPMNYNNQYYGCASNYVIYITDGDPSGDGNIPDQLKNYAAKMSSPFNCGGSGSTLPSTCNSTTAQGVTNFPFYAFPPATDNVSGLEDVALWVHTTDLRSSTIGSNEIAGKQNLTLYVVNAFGSASTYLKYVAINGGFEDLGAGIPDTRSTWAKGTSEVPYNYYEAKDKDQLQKALTEAVNSILKRAASGTAASVLASGEGSGANLLQAVFYPRRRFSNDIIMWAGSLQNLWYYVDPQFGNATIREETVDDGKLNLKTDAIVQFFFDNDSQTTKVARTQDVNGDGKTLVALDNVVFEDMDSLWEAGKRLYYMSASDRVIKTTTDGATFTAFDESNASALSSDLAPVSPQTATDIIRYTLGYDNIVSRNRTVAIGSDNNVWKLGDILTSTPRIVSSIPLVKYYETYSDRTYGPISDNTTFTGGNIYKNRGMVFAGGNDGMLHAFKLGKLEQGWSGQNKQVEKAKLTNLDTSVPLGQEMWGFIPKNALPYLKYLSDNNYCHLAYVDLPPYVFDASIGGNPTDTRTASSWRTILIGGMRTGGACKDTCATSDCVQTPATGKGFSSYFALDVTNPEAPSLLWEFSDETLGFSTTGPAIVRINAFNSASSLRDKNLNGEWYVVFGSGPTGPIDTTYQFLGRSDQPLRLFIRNLKTGALVQTITTSITNAFAGSMLNATADYNLDYQDDAVYIPYVKKSGSTWTDGGVLRLVPTVSPT
;
A
#
# COMPACT_ATOMS: atom_id res chain seq x y z
N MET A 1 -10.89 20.50 -84.88
CA MET A 1 -11.96 19.48 -84.80
C MET A 1 -11.32 18.13 -84.49
N LYS A 2 -11.80 17.42 -83.44
CA LYS A 2 -11.91 15.94 -83.23
C LYS A 2 -10.68 15.04 -83.54
N ARG A 3 -10.34 13.96 -82.83
CA ARG A 3 -10.86 13.18 -81.68
C ARG A 3 -9.86 11.99 -81.46
N ALA A 4 -9.57 11.61 -80.20
CA ALA A 4 -9.83 10.31 -79.54
C ALA A 4 -8.90 9.11 -79.92
N CYS A 5 -8.55 8.08 -79.12
CA CYS A 5 -8.77 7.58 -77.73
C CYS A 5 -7.83 6.33 -77.53
N SER A 6 -7.06 6.14 -76.43
CA SER A 6 -7.25 5.21 -75.26
C SER A 6 -7.00 3.68 -75.48
N PRO A 7 -6.67 2.83 -74.46
CA PRO A 7 -5.97 3.04 -73.17
C PRO A 7 -4.96 1.92 -72.77
N PHE A 8 -4.11 2.14 -71.74
CA PHE A 8 -3.73 1.15 -70.70
C PHE A 8 -2.91 1.84 -69.58
N PRO A 9 -3.41 1.94 -68.32
CA PRO A 9 -2.65 2.50 -67.21
C PRO A 9 -2.18 1.47 -66.17
N CYS A 10 -1.08 1.86 -65.54
CA CYS A 10 -0.45 1.44 -64.29
C CYS A 10 -1.39 0.89 -63.18
N LEU A 11 -0.93 -0.18 -62.51
CA LEU A 11 -1.32 -0.46 -61.13
C LEU A 11 -0.04 -0.64 -60.27
N ALA A 12 0.02 0.13 -59.19
CA ALA A 12 1.17 0.34 -58.33
C ALA A 12 1.53 -0.89 -57.48
N VAL A 13 2.82 -1.23 -57.44
CA VAL A 13 3.40 -2.08 -56.40
C VAL A 13 3.49 -1.25 -55.13
N ILE A 14 2.50 -1.37 -54.25
CA ILE A 14 2.59 -0.84 -52.88
C ILE A 14 3.42 -1.85 -52.09
N VAL A 15 4.73 -1.62 -52.00
CA VAL A 15 5.53 -2.13 -50.89
C VAL A 15 5.08 -1.36 -49.66
N ILE A 16 4.19 -1.95 -48.86
CA ILE A 16 3.99 -1.50 -47.48
C ILE A 16 5.28 -1.88 -46.75
N LEU A 17 6.24 -0.95 -46.72
CA LEU A 17 7.19 -0.87 -45.62
C LEU A 17 6.31 -0.64 -44.37
N LEU A 18 5.88 -1.74 -43.74
CA LEU A 18 5.68 -1.74 -42.32
C LEU A 18 7.06 -1.40 -41.76
N ALA A 19 7.30 -0.10 -41.55
CA ALA A 19 8.16 0.29 -40.46
C ALA A 19 7.62 -0.53 -39.27
N VAL A 20 8.37 -1.57 -38.90
CA VAL A 20 8.29 -2.11 -37.56
C VAL A 20 8.74 -0.93 -36.70
N LEU A 21 7.80 -0.02 -36.43
CA LEU A 21 7.88 0.83 -35.28
C LEU A 21 8.06 -0.18 -34.15
N PRO A 22 9.19 -0.14 -33.41
CA PRO A 22 9.28 -0.93 -32.21
C PRO A 22 8.01 -0.63 -31.42
N ALA A 23 7.28 -1.68 -31.02
CA ALA A 23 6.19 -1.50 -30.08
C ALA A 23 6.73 -0.58 -28.98
N PRO A 24 6.06 0.55 -28.64
CA PRO A 24 6.53 1.40 -27.57
C PRO A 24 6.76 0.48 -26.37
N GLY A 25 8.02 0.40 -25.92
CA GLY A 25 8.40 -0.49 -24.83
C GLY A 25 7.42 -0.26 -23.70
N ALA A 26 6.79 -1.32 -23.22
CA ALA A 26 5.77 -1.22 -22.17
C ALA A 26 6.37 -0.43 -21.00
N HIS A 27 5.92 0.80 -20.80
CA HIS A 27 6.41 1.65 -19.72
C HIS A 27 6.15 0.96 -18.37
N ALA A 28 7.07 1.10 -17.43
CA ALA A 28 6.97 0.44 -16.13
C ALA A 28 5.72 0.90 -15.36
N ALA A 29 4.93 -0.06 -14.90
CA ALA A 29 3.71 0.16 -14.12
C ALA A 29 4.04 0.57 -12.67
N MET A 30 3.05 1.10 -11.93
CA MET A 30 3.18 1.53 -10.52
C MET A 30 3.90 0.49 -9.64
N ALA A 31 3.58 -0.80 -9.86
CA ALA A 31 4.18 -1.94 -9.17
C ALA A 31 5.72 -1.94 -9.16
N SER A 32 6.34 -1.37 -10.20
CA SER A 32 7.80 -1.31 -10.38
C SER A 32 8.49 -0.26 -9.50
N TYR A 33 7.71 0.65 -8.90
CA TYR A 33 8.19 1.73 -8.04
C TYR A 33 7.76 1.58 -6.58
N CYS A 34 6.88 0.61 -6.29
CA CYS A 34 6.41 0.35 -4.94
C CYS A 34 7.59 -0.01 -4.03
N GLN A 35 7.76 0.72 -2.94
CA GLN A 35 8.79 0.46 -1.94
C GLN A 35 8.13 0.35 -0.58
N GLN A 36 8.43 -0.70 0.17
CA GLN A 36 8.10 -0.78 1.58
C GLN A 36 9.28 -0.29 2.41
N PRO A 37 9.06 0.66 3.33
CA PRO A 37 10.09 1.07 4.27
C PRO A 37 10.64 -0.13 5.05
N PRO A 38 11.96 -0.23 5.23
CA PRO A 38 12.58 -1.33 5.99
C PRO A 38 12.18 -1.32 7.47
N TYR A 39 11.64 -0.21 7.99
CA TYR A 39 11.15 -0.09 9.36
C TYR A 39 9.70 -0.55 9.54
N ILE A 40 8.97 -0.86 8.45
CA ILE A 40 7.66 -1.53 8.51
C ILE A 40 7.84 -3.06 8.68
N ILE A 41 9.07 -3.56 8.77
CA ILE A 41 9.32 -4.95 9.12
C ILE A 41 8.75 -5.19 10.51
N GLN A 42 7.59 -5.84 10.53
CA GLN A 42 6.95 -6.33 11.73
C GLN A 42 7.92 -7.30 12.40
N ASN A 43 8.04 -7.25 13.73
CA ASN A 43 8.74 -8.29 14.49
C ASN A 43 8.17 -9.69 14.21
N ALA A 44 6.93 -9.79 13.70
CA ALA A 44 6.34 -11.01 13.15
C ALA A 44 5.35 -10.68 12.01
N ALA A 45 5.50 -11.26 10.81
CA ALA A 45 4.55 -11.05 9.72
C ALA A 45 3.15 -11.59 10.06
N PRO A 46 2.07 -11.04 9.48
CA PRO A 46 0.72 -11.46 9.84
C PRO A 46 0.43 -12.87 9.33
N ASN A 47 -0.38 -13.60 10.10
CA ASN A 47 -0.90 -14.92 9.72
C ASN A 47 -2.22 -14.74 8.96
N ILE A 48 -2.33 -15.28 7.75
CA ILE A 48 -3.54 -15.25 6.94
C ILE A 48 -3.98 -16.69 6.64
N LEU A 49 -5.18 -17.06 7.10
CA LEU A 49 -5.82 -18.31 6.71
C LEU A 49 -6.95 -18.02 5.71
N PHE A 50 -6.83 -18.55 4.49
CA PHE A 50 -7.93 -18.57 3.54
C PHE A 50 -8.84 -19.75 3.86
N MET A 51 -10.11 -19.47 4.16
CA MET A 51 -11.13 -20.48 4.40
C MET A 51 -12.10 -20.50 3.23
N GLU A 52 -12.14 -21.63 2.52
CA GLU A 52 -13.11 -21.84 1.46
C GLU A 52 -14.31 -22.65 1.98
N SER A 53 -15.49 -22.04 1.93
CA SER A 53 -16.75 -22.73 2.17
C SER A 53 -17.03 -23.77 1.08
N THR A 54 -17.48 -24.95 1.47
CA THR A 54 -17.96 -26.02 0.56
C THR A 54 -19.47 -26.15 0.60
N SER A 55 -20.17 -25.05 0.93
CA SER A 55 -21.63 -25.00 0.96
C SER A 55 -22.23 -25.73 -0.24
N LYS A 56 -23.42 -26.32 -0.08
CA LYS A 56 -24.13 -26.95 -1.21
C LYS A 56 -24.31 -25.99 -2.40
N ASN A 57 -24.40 -24.69 -2.16
CA ASN A 57 -24.53 -23.69 -3.21
C ASN A 57 -23.21 -23.45 -3.96
N MET A 58 -22.05 -23.56 -3.30
CA MET A 58 -20.72 -23.50 -3.94
C MET A 58 -20.51 -24.61 -4.98
N ASN A 59 -21.26 -25.70 -4.86
CA ASN A 59 -21.24 -26.82 -5.79
C ASN A 59 -22.09 -26.60 -7.05
N ARG A 60 -22.89 -25.54 -7.13
CA ARG A 60 -23.77 -25.24 -8.27
C ARG A 60 -23.02 -24.63 -9.45
N PHE A 61 -23.72 -24.51 -10.58
CA PHE A 61 -23.20 -23.79 -11.74
C PHE A 61 -22.83 -22.35 -11.36
N ALA A 62 -21.68 -21.87 -11.85
CA ALA A 62 -21.29 -20.47 -11.71
C ALA A 62 -22.28 -19.55 -12.46
N TYR A 63 -22.84 -20.05 -13.56
CA TYR A 63 -23.75 -19.33 -14.43
C TYR A 63 -25.04 -20.14 -14.61
N TYR A 64 -26.18 -19.62 -14.14
CA TYR A 64 -27.50 -20.25 -14.27
C TYR A 64 -28.51 -19.29 -14.94
N ASP A 65 -29.65 -19.79 -15.38
CA ASP A 65 -30.74 -19.00 -15.96
C ASP A 65 -31.57 -18.33 -14.85
N GLY A 66 -31.45 -17.01 -14.73
CA GLY A 66 -32.12 -16.25 -13.66
C GLY A 66 -31.30 -15.13 -13.03
N PHE A 67 -30.18 -14.74 -13.63
CA PHE A 67 -29.37 -13.60 -13.16
C PHE A 67 -30.08 -12.23 -13.29
N LEU A 68 -31.39 -12.18 -13.55
CA LEU A 68 -32.14 -10.96 -13.89
C LEU A 68 -33.49 -10.81 -13.20
N ASP A 69 -33.89 -11.67 -12.25
CA ASP A 69 -35.08 -11.39 -11.46
C ASP A 69 -34.71 -11.23 -9.98
N PRO A 70 -34.59 -9.99 -9.46
CA PRO A 70 -34.22 -9.70 -8.07
C PRO A 70 -35.20 -10.24 -7.01
N GLY A 71 -36.27 -10.94 -7.40
CA GLY A 71 -37.26 -11.51 -6.50
C GLY A 71 -37.60 -12.98 -6.72
N ILE A 72 -36.99 -13.67 -7.70
CA ILE A 72 -37.26 -15.10 -7.93
C ILE A 72 -36.13 -15.95 -7.38
N ILE A 73 -36.48 -16.74 -6.37
CA ILE A 73 -35.56 -17.64 -5.69
C ILE A 73 -35.52 -18.93 -6.50
N PRO A 74 -34.38 -19.31 -7.09
CA PRO A 74 -34.30 -20.49 -7.93
C PRO A 74 -34.44 -21.70 -7.02
N THR A 75 -35.66 -22.19 -6.95
CA THR A 75 -36.05 -23.19 -5.98
C THR A 75 -35.42 -24.55 -6.29
N THR A 76 -34.90 -24.78 -7.50
CA THR A 76 -33.97 -25.87 -7.79
C THR A 76 -33.23 -25.63 -9.12
N ASP A 77 -31.92 -25.89 -9.19
CA ASP A 77 -31.14 -25.97 -10.45
C ASP A 77 -31.55 -27.20 -11.32
N ASN A 78 -32.75 -27.75 -11.11
CA ASN A 78 -33.19 -29.06 -11.59
C ASN A 78 -34.39 -29.01 -12.54
N LEU A 79 -35.00 -27.85 -12.80
CA LEU A 79 -36.33 -27.78 -13.45
C LEU A 79 -36.34 -27.54 -14.97
N CYS A 80 -35.20 -27.52 -15.66
CA CYS A 80 -35.18 -27.41 -17.13
C CYS A 80 -35.62 -28.67 -17.89
N ILE A 81 -36.53 -29.44 -17.30
CA ILE A 81 -37.10 -30.67 -17.88
C ILE A 81 -38.40 -30.33 -18.64
N THR A 82 -39.18 -29.34 -18.20
CA THR A 82 -40.55 -29.10 -18.70
C THR A 82 -40.84 -27.70 -19.23
N ASP A 83 -39.95 -26.70 -19.10
CA ASP A 83 -40.23 -25.31 -19.51
C ASP A 83 -39.13 -24.67 -20.39
N ASN A 84 -39.46 -23.58 -21.10
CA ASN A 84 -38.65 -22.85 -22.09
C ASN A 84 -37.35 -22.22 -21.52
N CYS A 85 -36.42 -23.05 -21.06
CA CYS A 85 -35.08 -22.64 -20.67
C CYS A 85 -34.30 -22.15 -21.90
N THR A 86 -34.15 -20.84 -22.02
CA THR A 86 -33.14 -20.19 -22.85
C THR A 86 -32.51 -19.09 -22.00
N ARG A 87 -31.18 -18.95 -21.96
CA ARG A 87 -30.49 -17.84 -22.65
C ARG A 87 -28.97 -17.93 -22.43
N PHE A 88 -28.25 -18.59 -23.34
CA PHE A 88 -26.80 -18.36 -23.48
C PHE A 88 -26.49 -16.93 -23.99
N THR A 89 -27.51 -16.16 -24.38
CA THR A 89 -27.42 -14.75 -24.74
C THR A 89 -28.18 -13.89 -23.71
N ARG A 90 -27.50 -12.94 -23.05
CA ARG A 90 -28.21 -11.81 -22.43
C ARG A 90 -28.87 -11.03 -23.57
N PRO A 91 -30.21 -10.94 -23.67
CA PRO A 91 -30.85 -10.13 -24.71
C PRO A 91 -30.43 -8.66 -24.64
N GLU A 92 -29.96 -8.24 -23.46
CA GLU A 92 -29.55 -6.88 -23.11
C GLU A 92 -28.03 -6.64 -23.26
N ASN A 93 -27.23 -7.70 -23.43
CA ASN A 93 -25.78 -7.58 -23.67
C ASN A 93 -25.25 -8.78 -24.49
N PRO A 94 -25.34 -8.74 -25.82
CA PRO A 94 -24.90 -9.83 -26.69
C PRO A 94 -23.37 -10.03 -26.73
N THR A 95 -22.57 -9.18 -26.08
CA THR A 95 -21.10 -9.28 -26.01
C THR A 95 -20.57 -9.80 -24.67
N TYR A 96 -21.45 -10.26 -23.75
CA TYR A 96 -21.04 -10.75 -22.44
C TYR A 96 -20.11 -11.96 -22.51
N LYS A 97 -18.96 -11.89 -21.83
CA LYS A 97 -17.96 -12.95 -21.76
C LYS A 97 -18.02 -13.65 -20.39
N TYR A 98 -18.50 -14.89 -20.37
CA TYR A 98 -18.42 -15.77 -19.22
C TYR A 98 -16.96 -16.15 -18.96
N THR A 99 -16.54 -16.08 -17.71
CA THR A 99 -15.19 -16.37 -17.28
C THR A 99 -15.03 -17.85 -16.89
N GLY A 100 -13.83 -18.40 -16.98
CA GLY A 100 -13.60 -19.82 -16.70
C GLY A 100 -12.29 -20.35 -17.25
N PHE A 101 -12.25 -21.65 -17.56
CA PHE A 101 -11.07 -22.32 -18.13
C PHE A 101 -10.90 -22.08 -19.63
N PHE A 102 -11.98 -21.78 -20.33
CA PHE A 102 -11.96 -21.57 -21.77
C PHE A 102 -11.78 -20.08 -22.08
N ASN A 103 -10.87 -19.73 -22.99
CA ASN A 103 -10.77 -18.36 -23.50
C ASN A 103 -12.04 -18.02 -24.34
N PRO A 104 -12.84 -17.00 -23.96
CA PRO A 104 -14.07 -16.64 -24.66
C PRO A 104 -13.90 -16.21 -26.12
N ASP A 105 -12.69 -15.80 -26.52
CA ASP A 105 -12.41 -15.29 -27.87
C ASP A 105 -12.01 -16.37 -28.86
N TYR A 106 -11.94 -17.64 -28.43
CA TYR A 106 -11.48 -18.76 -29.26
C TYR A 106 -12.54 -19.84 -29.46
N TRP A 107 -12.42 -20.55 -30.58
CA TRP A 107 -13.05 -21.83 -30.84
C TRP A 107 -12.21 -22.99 -30.29
N TYR A 108 -12.86 -24.08 -29.93
CA TYR A 108 -12.25 -25.30 -29.39
C TYR A 108 -12.65 -26.52 -30.21
N THR A 109 -11.73 -27.47 -30.38
CA THR A 109 -12.02 -28.80 -30.92
C THR A 109 -11.95 -29.82 -29.79
N TYR A 110 -12.72 -30.90 -29.90
CA TYR A 110 -12.72 -31.98 -28.92
C TYR A 110 -12.06 -33.23 -29.50
N GLY A 111 -11.06 -33.76 -28.80
CA GLY A 111 -10.32 -34.96 -29.19
C GLY A 111 -9.47 -35.49 -28.05
N GLY A 112 -9.21 -36.81 -28.01
CA GLY A 112 -8.40 -37.41 -26.95
C GLY A 112 -8.94 -37.17 -25.53
N ASN A 113 -10.27 -37.03 -25.38
CA ASN A 113 -10.96 -36.68 -24.13
C ASN A 113 -10.65 -35.28 -23.55
N ALA A 114 -10.20 -34.34 -24.38
CA ALA A 114 -9.96 -32.96 -23.98
C ALA A 114 -10.39 -31.96 -25.06
N PHE A 115 -10.66 -30.73 -24.62
CA PHE A 115 -10.84 -29.57 -25.47
C PHE A 115 -9.49 -28.89 -25.72
N THR A 116 -9.19 -28.66 -26.99
CA THR A 116 -7.98 -27.95 -27.44
C THR A 116 -8.35 -26.66 -28.15
N ARG A 117 -7.66 -25.57 -27.82
CA ARG A 117 -7.83 -24.27 -28.48
C ARG A 117 -7.51 -24.42 -29.97
N SER A 118 -8.42 -23.96 -30.82
CA SER A 118 -8.30 -24.01 -32.28
C SER A 118 -8.01 -22.63 -32.85
N THR A 119 -9.03 -21.86 -33.23
CA THR A 119 -8.89 -20.60 -33.97
C THR A 119 -9.54 -19.43 -33.22
N LEU A 120 -8.99 -18.22 -33.39
CA LEU A 120 -9.57 -16.98 -32.87
C LEU A 120 -10.91 -16.68 -33.59
N LYS A 121 -11.90 -16.17 -32.87
CA LYS A 121 -13.19 -15.74 -33.43
C LYS A 121 -13.01 -14.48 -34.26
N GLY A 122 -13.63 -14.45 -35.44
CA GLY A 122 -13.50 -13.33 -36.39
C GLY A 122 -14.09 -13.60 -37.78
N GLY A 123 -14.47 -14.84 -38.07
CA GLY A 123 -15.18 -15.26 -39.29
C GLY A 123 -16.26 -16.32 -39.01
N ALA A 124 -16.74 -17.00 -40.05
CA ALA A 124 -17.74 -18.06 -39.91
C ALA A 124 -17.26 -19.18 -38.96
N LYS A 125 -18.20 -19.79 -38.24
CA LYS A 125 -17.91 -20.89 -37.30
C LYS A 125 -17.19 -22.05 -38.01
N PRO A 126 -16.02 -22.51 -37.50
CA PRO A 126 -15.35 -23.68 -38.05
C PRO A 126 -16.16 -24.97 -37.87
N ALA A 127 -15.99 -25.93 -38.77
CA ALA A 127 -16.63 -27.24 -38.63
C ALA A 127 -16.13 -27.98 -37.37
N ARG A 128 -17.04 -28.66 -36.66
CA ARG A 128 -16.75 -29.41 -35.42
C ARG A 128 -16.11 -28.59 -34.29
N ALA A 129 -16.45 -27.30 -34.24
CA ALA A 129 -15.95 -26.38 -33.23
C ALA A 129 -16.96 -26.07 -32.13
N TRP A 130 -16.43 -25.86 -30.93
CA TRP A 130 -17.12 -25.42 -29.73
C TRP A 130 -16.71 -23.99 -29.38
N ASP A 131 -17.68 -23.16 -29.03
CA ASP A 131 -17.46 -21.78 -28.62
C ASP A 131 -16.90 -21.74 -27.19
N GLY A 132 -15.73 -21.10 -26.99
CA GLY A 132 -15.11 -21.02 -25.66
C GLY A 132 -15.93 -20.27 -24.61
N ASN A 133 -16.67 -19.23 -25.01
CA ASN A 133 -17.56 -18.48 -24.12
C ASN A 133 -18.76 -19.35 -23.70
N PHE A 134 -19.27 -20.16 -24.64
CA PHE A 134 -20.32 -21.15 -24.40
C PHE A 134 -19.87 -22.23 -23.43
N LEU A 135 -18.66 -22.77 -23.62
CA LEU A 135 -18.11 -23.79 -22.75
C LEU A 135 -17.96 -23.27 -21.30
N ASN A 136 -17.57 -22.00 -21.09
CA ASN A 136 -17.55 -21.42 -19.75
C ASN A 136 -18.95 -21.36 -19.11
N TRP A 137 -19.95 -20.83 -19.82
CA TRP A 137 -21.34 -20.79 -19.35
C TRP A 137 -21.91 -22.18 -19.05
N LEU A 138 -21.59 -23.15 -19.91
CA LEU A 138 -22.11 -24.51 -19.82
C LEU A 138 -21.50 -25.28 -18.64
N THR A 139 -20.19 -25.19 -18.46
CA THR A 139 -19.43 -26.17 -17.66
C THR A 139 -18.90 -25.65 -16.33
N MET A 140 -18.78 -24.34 -16.12
CA MET A 140 -18.15 -23.80 -14.91
C MET A 140 -19.06 -23.91 -13.69
N ARG A 141 -18.51 -24.43 -12.59
CA ARG A 141 -19.11 -24.37 -11.24
C ARG A 141 -18.49 -23.25 -10.42
N ARG A 142 -19.19 -22.73 -9.40
CA ARG A 142 -18.67 -21.65 -8.54
C ARG A 142 -17.33 -22.02 -7.91
N PHE A 143 -17.21 -23.26 -7.44
CA PHE A 143 -15.97 -23.81 -6.91
C PHE A 143 -14.82 -23.86 -7.92
N ASP A 144 -15.08 -24.07 -9.22
CA ASP A 144 -14.04 -24.01 -10.26
C ASP A 144 -13.46 -22.61 -10.42
N ILE A 145 -14.35 -21.60 -10.41
CA ILE A 145 -13.96 -20.20 -10.52
C ILE A 145 -13.19 -19.75 -9.28
N LEU A 146 -13.65 -20.10 -8.07
CA LEU A 146 -12.95 -19.78 -6.82
C LEU A 146 -11.52 -20.34 -6.82
N GLN A 147 -11.37 -21.63 -7.11
CA GLN A 147 -10.07 -22.30 -7.12
C GLN A 147 -9.13 -21.74 -8.21
N GLN A 148 -9.67 -21.36 -9.37
CA GLN A 148 -8.89 -20.69 -10.41
C GLN A 148 -8.36 -19.33 -9.93
N VAL A 149 -9.18 -18.53 -9.25
CA VAL A 149 -8.78 -17.21 -8.74
C VAL A 149 -7.79 -17.34 -7.58
N LEU A 150 -8.06 -18.26 -6.65
CA LEU A 150 -7.29 -18.37 -5.43
C LEU A 150 -5.93 -19.02 -5.66
N ILE A 151 -5.86 -20.13 -6.40
CA ILE A 151 -4.62 -20.92 -6.56
C ILE A 151 -4.21 -21.22 -8.01
N GLY A 152 -4.95 -20.74 -9.02
CA GLY A 152 -4.61 -20.97 -10.44
C GLY A 152 -4.92 -22.38 -10.97
N LYS A 153 -5.72 -23.17 -10.25
CA LYS A 153 -6.16 -24.57 -10.45
C LYS A 153 -5.64 -25.34 -11.70
N LYS A 154 -4.69 -26.27 -11.51
CA LYS A 154 -4.27 -27.33 -12.48
C LYS A 154 -4.35 -28.72 -11.84
N ARG A 155 -5.22 -29.62 -12.33
CA ARG A 155 -5.47 -30.95 -11.69
C ARG A 155 -4.48 -32.03 -12.11
N ALA A 156 -4.16 -32.11 -13.40
CA ALA A 156 -3.17 -33.05 -13.92
C ALA A 156 -1.95 -32.31 -14.49
N ALA A 157 -0.84 -33.02 -14.67
CA ALA A 157 0.48 -32.46 -15.00
C ALA A 157 0.48 -31.43 -16.13
N ASP A 158 -0.53 -31.40 -17.03
CA ASP A 158 -0.76 -30.38 -18.07
C ASP A 158 -2.23 -30.07 -18.42
N SER A 159 -3.22 -30.17 -17.52
CA SER A 159 -4.62 -29.82 -17.86
C SER A 159 -5.50 -29.24 -16.75
N TRP A 160 -6.41 -28.33 -17.16
CA TRP A 160 -7.51 -27.79 -16.36
C TRP A 160 -8.69 -28.75 -16.42
N GLN A 161 -9.25 -29.12 -15.27
CA GLN A 161 -10.32 -30.11 -15.20
C GLN A 161 -11.48 -29.58 -14.35
N GLY A 162 -12.68 -29.55 -14.95
CA GLY A 162 -13.92 -29.08 -14.30
C GLY A 162 -14.33 -29.97 -13.14
N GLN A 163 -15.01 -29.39 -12.15
CA GLN A 163 -15.65 -30.15 -11.07
C GLN A 163 -16.95 -30.80 -11.55
N GLY A 164 -17.15 -32.06 -11.19
CA GLY A 164 -18.43 -32.76 -11.35
C GLY A 164 -19.51 -32.24 -10.42
N ALA A 165 -20.76 -32.64 -10.69
CA ALA A 165 -21.85 -32.45 -9.74
C ALA A 165 -21.60 -33.31 -8.50
N ALA A 166 -21.66 -32.70 -7.31
CA ALA A 166 -21.49 -33.42 -6.05
C ALA A 166 -22.71 -34.30 -5.71
N ASP A 167 -23.91 -33.83 -6.04
CA ASP A 167 -25.17 -34.56 -5.89
C ASP A 167 -26.21 -34.00 -6.89
N ALA A 168 -27.44 -34.51 -6.84
CA ALA A 168 -28.53 -34.06 -7.70
C ALA A 168 -29.00 -32.62 -7.43
N SER A 169 -28.67 -32.05 -6.27
CA SER A 169 -29.02 -30.67 -5.89
C SER A 169 -28.02 -29.63 -6.40
N ALA A 170 -26.85 -30.07 -6.86
CA ALA A 170 -25.80 -29.22 -7.45
C ALA A 170 -26.10 -28.76 -8.89
N GLY A 171 -27.28 -29.08 -9.44
CA GLY A 171 -27.65 -28.77 -10.82
C GLY A 171 -27.02 -29.73 -11.82
N LEU A 172 -27.88 -30.42 -12.58
CA LEU A 172 -27.48 -31.47 -13.53
C LEU A 172 -27.83 -31.14 -14.98
N TRP A 173 -28.70 -30.16 -15.23
CA TRP A 173 -29.32 -29.97 -16.54
C TRP A 173 -29.17 -28.53 -17.04
N LYS A 174 -28.82 -28.38 -18.32
CA LYS A 174 -28.88 -27.12 -19.07
C LYS A 174 -29.53 -27.37 -20.42
N ARG A 175 -30.33 -26.44 -20.92
CA ARG A 175 -31.06 -26.60 -22.19
C ARG A 175 -31.03 -25.31 -23.01
N ILE A 176 -30.86 -25.42 -24.32
CA ILE A 176 -30.89 -24.28 -25.26
C ILE A 176 -31.51 -24.68 -26.61
N THR A 177 -32.07 -23.72 -27.33
CA THR A 177 -32.74 -23.93 -28.63
C THR A 177 -31.90 -23.57 -29.85
N ASN A 178 -30.72 -22.97 -29.64
CA ASN A 178 -29.83 -22.48 -30.70
C ASN A 178 -28.39 -23.02 -30.55
N ALA A 179 -28.24 -24.25 -30.03
CA ALA A 179 -26.96 -24.88 -29.75
C ALA A 179 -26.05 -24.97 -30.99
N GLN A 180 -26.63 -25.16 -32.17
CA GLN A 180 -25.92 -25.25 -33.45
C GLN A 180 -25.02 -24.04 -33.73
N ASN A 181 -25.25 -22.89 -33.09
CA ASN A 181 -24.39 -21.72 -33.22
C ASN A 181 -23.09 -21.81 -32.40
N TYR A 182 -23.02 -22.73 -31.43
CA TYR A 182 -22.00 -22.73 -30.38
C TYR A 182 -21.30 -24.09 -30.16
N ILE A 183 -21.89 -25.20 -30.59
CA ILE A 183 -21.34 -26.56 -30.36
C ILE A 183 -21.09 -27.30 -31.68
N ASP A 184 -20.46 -28.47 -31.64
CA ASP A 184 -20.19 -29.30 -32.84
C ASP A 184 -21.40 -29.44 -33.80
N ASN A 185 -21.15 -29.38 -35.11
CA ASN A 185 -22.16 -29.45 -36.19
C ASN A 185 -22.80 -30.85 -36.34
N THR A 186 -22.42 -31.81 -35.51
CA THR A 186 -23.04 -33.14 -35.45
C THR A 186 -24.42 -33.12 -34.78
N VAL A 187 -24.79 -32.03 -34.10
CA VAL A 187 -26.07 -31.89 -33.40
C VAL A 187 -27.09 -31.15 -34.27
N GLY A 188 -28.31 -31.68 -34.39
CA GLY A 188 -29.41 -31.09 -35.17
C GLY A 188 -29.88 -29.71 -34.69
N THR A 189 -30.77 -29.05 -35.44
CA THR A 189 -31.28 -27.69 -35.17
C THR A 189 -32.34 -27.59 -34.05
N ASP A 190 -32.59 -28.69 -33.33
CA ASP A 190 -33.63 -28.79 -32.30
C ASP A 190 -33.14 -28.36 -30.91
N THR A 191 -34.03 -28.37 -29.93
CA THR A 191 -33.68 -28.13 -28.52
C THR A 191 -32.65 -29.14 -28.02
N VAL A 192 -31.48 -28.67 -27.60
CA VAL A 192 -30.39 -29.48 -27.08
C VAL A 192 -30.35 -29.41 -25.57
N THR A 193 -30.26 -30.57 -24.93
CA THR A 193 -30.13 -30.72 -23.49
C THR A 193 -28.74 -31.26 -23.14
N PHE A 194 -28.09 -30.63 -22.16
CA PHE A 194 -26.82 -31.04 -21.59
C PHE A 194 -27.06 -31.62 -20.20
N LYS A 195 -26.73 -32.90 -20.03
CA LYS A 195 -26.86 -33.61 -18.77
C LYS A 195 -25.49 -33.86 -18.16
N PHE A 196 -25.25 -33.33 -16.96
CA PHE A 196 -24.04 -33.61 -16.18
C PHE A 196 -24.24 -34.85 -15.32
N ASN A 197 -23.19 -35.65 -15.18
CA ASN A 197 -23.20 -36.81 -14.30
C ASN A 197 -22.83 -36.40 -12.87
N ILE A 198 -23.45 -37.06 -11.88
CA ILE A 198 -23.00 -36.99 -10.48
C ILE A 198 -21.70 -37.77 -10.40
N GLN A 199 -20.65 -37.12 -9.90
CA GLN A 199 -19.33 -37.74 -9.88
C GLN A 199 -19.02 -38.43 -8.56
N SER A 200 -18.51 -39.66 -8.68
CA SER A 200 -17.87 -40.39 -7.59
C SER A 200 -16.36 -40.47 -7.87
N GLY A 201 -15.56 -39.97 -6.94
CA GLY A 201 -14.09 -40.02 -7.02
C GLY A 201 -13.41 -38.87 -7.78
N ASN A 202 -12.10 -39.00 -8.00
CA ASN A 202 -11.24 -37.97 -8.58
C ASN A 202 -11.20 -38.04 -10.12
N GLN A 203 -12.30 -37.67 -10.78
CA GLN A 203 -12.41 -37.64 -12.24
C GLN A 203 -12.84 -36.25 -12.72
N PRO A 204 -12.46 -35.82 -13.94
CA PRO A 204 -12.92 -34.56 -14.53
C PRO A 204 -14.41 -34.62 -14.83
N SER A 205 -15.14 -33.53 -14.61
CA SER A 205 -16.57 -33.35 -14.97
C SER A 205 -16.86 -33.82 -16.38
N ASP A 206 -18.03 -34.40 -16.62
CA ASP A 206 -18.49 -34.82 -17.93
C ASP A 206 -19.98 -34.51 -18.12
N PHE A 207 -20.33 -34.21 -19.37
CA PHE A 207 -21.71 -33.95 -19.77
C PHE A 207 -22.07 -34.72 -21.03
N THR A 208 -23.33 -35.14 -21.10
CA THR A 208 -23.92 -35.82 -22.25
C THR A 208 -24.80 -34.84 -23.01
N VAL A 209 -24.62 -34.79 -24.33
CA VAL A 209 -25.44 -33.99 -25.24
C VAL A 209 -26.62 -34.84 -25.73
N ILE A 210 -27.83 -34.32 -25.57
CA ILE A 210 -29.08 -35.00 -25.91
C ILE A 210 -29.87 -34.11 -26.87
N SER A 211 -30.18 -34.62 -28.06
CA SER A 211 -30.97 -33.95 -29.10
C SER A 211 -32.30 -34.67 -29.31
N GLY A 212 -33.38 -33.92 -29.61
CA GLY A 212 -34.68 -34.49 -30.00
C GLY A 212 -35.37 -35.40 -28.96
N GLY A 213 -34.96 -35.33 -27.69
CA GLY A 213 -35.61 -36.05 -26.57
C GLY A 213 -35.33 -37.55 -26.43
N THR A 214 -34.62 -38.21 -27.35
CA THR A 214 -34.38 -39.67 -27.25
C THR A 214 -33.00 -40.19 -27.70
N GLY A 215 -32.13 -39.37 -28.33
CA GLY A 215 -30.80 -39.79 -28.78
C GLY A 215 -29.65 -39.08 -28.03
N SER A 216 -28.66 -39.85 -27.54
CA SER A 216 -27.40 -39.32 -27.01
C SER A 216 -26.41 -39.08 -28.16
N GLU A 217 -26.00 -37.83 -28.35
CA GLU A 217 -25.05 -37.40 -29.41
C GLU A 217 -23.59 -37.59 -28.99
N GLY A 218 -23.33 -37.82 -27.70
CA GLY A 218 -22.00 -38.10 -27.15
C GLY A 218 -21.80 -37.58 -25.73
N THR A 219 -20.78 -38.10 -25.06
CA THR A 219 -20.35 -37.66 -23.72
C THR A 219 -18.98 -36.98 -23.82
N PHE A 220 -18.87 -35.79 -23.24
CA PHE A 220 -17.70 -34.91 -23.33
C PHE A 220 -17.15 -34.63 -21.95
N LYS A 221 -15.83 -34.81 -21.77
CA LYS A 221 -15.13 -34.48 -20.53
C LYS A 221 -14.72 -33.01 -20.53
N VAL A 222 -14.92 -32.32 -19.41
CA VAL A 222 -14.50 -30.93 -19.18
C VAL A 222 -13.02 -30.92 -18.80
N VAL A 223 -12.17 -31.13 -19.81
CA VAL A 223 -10.71 -31.09 -19.71
C VAL A 223 -10.19 -30.09 -20.74
N VAL A 224 -9.33 -29.17 -20.33
CA VAL A 224 -8.70 -28.18 -21.23
C VAL A 224 -7.19 -28.28 -21.08
N ASN A 225 -6.50 -28.45 -22.20
CA ASN A 225 -5.05 -28.33 -22.24
C ASN A 225 -4.70 -26.84 -22.42
N PRO A 226 -4.06 -26.19 -21.44
CA PRO A 226 -3.70 -24.79 -21.54
C PRO A 226 -2.52 -24.60 -22.49
N VAL A 227 -2.40 -23.37 -22.99
CA VAL A 227 -1.20 -22.94 -23.73
C VAL A 227 -0.10 -22.64 -22.72
N THR A 228 1.17 -22.80 -23.11
CA THR A 228 2.35 -22.65 -22.23
C THR A 228 2.43 -21.30 -21.49
N ASP A 229 1.72 -20.27 -21.97
CA ASP A 229 1.88 -18.89 -21.52
C ASP A 229 0.75 -18.41 -20.57
N GLU A 230 -0.21 -19.27 -20.21
CA GLU A 230 -1.32 -18.89 -19.32
C GLU A 230 -0.93 -18.94 -17.84
N LYS A 231 -1.27 -17.88 -17.08
CA LYS A 231 -0.88 -17.72 -15.66
C LYS A 231 -1.46 -18.86 -14.80
N TRP A 232 -0.57 -19.66 -14.20
CA TRP A 232 -0.88 -20.80 -13.31
C TRP A 232 -0.97 -20.43 -11.82
N TRP A 233 -1.02 -19.13 -11.49
CA TRP A 233 -0.83 -18.58 -10.15
C TRP A 233 -2.00 -17.68 -9.76
N GLY A 234 -2.48 -17.80 -8.52
CA GLY A 234 -3.62 -17.06 -7.97
C GLY A 234 -3.29 -16.18 -6.78
N VAL A 235 -4.32 -15.60 -6.16
CA VAL A 235 -4.19 -14.63 -5.05
C VAL A 235 -3.49 -15.23 -3.82
N PHE A 236 -3.67 -16.52 -3.55
CA PHE A 236 -3.02 -17.20 -2.43
C PHE A 236 -1.51 -17.15 -2.55
N GLN A 237 -0.99 -17.50 -3.73
CA GLN A 237 0.44 -17.52 -3.91
C GLN A 237 1.02 -16.08 -3.93
N ASP A 238 0.27 -15.10 -4.45
CA ASP A 238 0.62 -13.66 -4.40
C ASP A 238 0.74 -13.13 -2.94
N ALA A 239 0.18 -13.82 -1.95
CA ALA A 239 0.23 -13.42 -0.54
C ALA A 239 1.53 -13.82 0.19
N PHE A 240 2.17 -14.95 -0.15
CA PHE A 240 3.36 -15.48 0.54
C PHE A 240 4.58 -14.55 0.62
N PRO A 241 4.87 -13.71 -0.40
CA PRO A 241 5.96 -12.74 -0.29
C PRO A 241 5.70 -11.65 0.77
N LYS A 242 4.45 -11.50 1.22
CA LYS A 242 3.99 -10.34 2.01
C LYS A 242 3.46 -10.73 3.40
N ALA A 243 3.02 -11.97 3.58
CA ALA A 243 2.44 -12.50 4.81
C ALA A 243 2.65 -14.02 4.89
N ARG A 244 2.47 -14.58 6.09
CA ARG A 244 2.37 -16.03 6.24
C ARG A 244 0.97 -16.45 5.84
N ALA A 245 0.84 -17.38 4.89
CA ALA A 245 -0.45 -17.77 4.35
C ALA A 245 -0.70 -19.27 4.46
N GLY A 246 -1.95 -19.67 4.72
CA GLY A 246 -2.42 -21.04 4.67
C GLY A 246 -3.80 -21.14 4.02
N ILE A 247 -4.20 -22.34 3.60
CA ILE A 247 -5.55 -22.62 3.06
C ILE A 247 -6.20 -23.72 3.89
N ALA A 248 -7.47 -23.50 4.22
CA ALA A 248 -8.38 -24.48 4.77
C ALA A 248 -9.65 -24.58 3.91
N GLN A 249 -10.25 -25.77 3.91
CA GLN A 249 -11.55 -26.05 3.31
C GLN A 249 -12.42 -26.75 4.35
N ALA A 250 -13.74 -26.72 4.20
CA ALA A 250 -14.61 -27.51 5.07
C ALA A 250 -14.32 -29.02 4.94
N SER A 251 -14.63 -29.78 5.98
CA SER A 251 -14.44 -31.24 6.04
C SER A 251 -15.67 -31.90 6.68
N GLY A 252 -15.88 -33.20 6.48
CA GLY A 252 -16.98 -33.94 7.11
C GLY A 252 -17.04 -33.84 8.65
N ASP A 253 -15.94 -33.43 9.30
CA ASP A 253 -15.83 -33.26 10.76
C ASP A 253 -15.77 -31.77 11.19
N GLY A 254 -15.80 -30.81 10.25
CA GLY A 254 -15.71 -29.37 10.53
C GLY A 254 -14.93 -28.66 9.42
N MET A 255 -13.61 -28.53 9.61
CA MET A 255 -12.70 -28.01 8.59
C MET A 255 -11.47 -28.90 8.42
N ARG A 256 -10.69 -28.64 7.37
CA ARG A 256 -9.41 -29.26 7.06
C ARG A 256 -8.43 -28.19 6.60
N VAL A 257 -7.34 -28.03 7.33
CA VAL A 257 -6.18 -27.24 6.88
C VAL A 257 -5.40 -28.08 5.87
N TRP A 258 -5.15 -27.53 4.69
CA TRP A 258 -4.38 -28.19 3.65
C TRP A 258 -2.95 -27.70 3.61
N SER A 259 -2.78 -26.38 3.56
CA SER A 259 -1.48 -25.72 3.67
C SER A 259 -1.38 -25.08 5.04
N LYS A 260 -0.33 -25.40 5.79
CA LYS A 260 -0.01 -24.69 7.02
C LYS A 260 0.26 -23.20 6.73
N ILE A 261 0.17 -22.38 7.77
CA ILE A 261 0.48 -20.95 7.69
C ILE A 261 2.00 -20.78 7.71
N ASP A 262 2.57 -20.41 6.56
CA ASP A 262 4.02 -20.27 6.38
C ASP A 262 4.35 -19.19 5.32
N PHE A 263 5.63 -18.86 5.16
CA PHE A 263 6.17 -17.97 4.13
C PHE A 263 6.40 -18.66 2.78
N SER A 264 6.12 -19.96 2.71
CA SER A 264 6.16 -20.72 1.47
C SER A 264 5.01 -21.71 1.42
N TRP A 265 4.53 -21.98 0.20
CA TRP A 265 3.53 -23.02 -0.05
C TRP A 265 4.21 -24.29 -0.58
N ASN A 266 3.61 -25.43 -0.27
CA ASN A 266 4.05 -26.73 -0.76
C ASN A 266 3.22 -27.13 -1.98
N GLN A 267 3.89 -27.43 -3.10
CA GLN A 267 3.23 -27.87 -4.33
C GLN A 267 2.42 -29.16 -4.15
N ALA A 268 2.85 -30.06 -3.26
CA ALA A 268 2.09 -31.26 -2.96
C ALA A 268 0.74 -30.94 -2.30
N ASP A 269 0.72 -29.97 -1.38
CA ASP A 269 -0.51 -29.54 -0.68
C ASP A 269 -1.45 -28.84 -1.66
N ILE A 270 -0.93 -27.95 -2.51
CA ILE A 270 -1.70 -27.32 -3.60
C ILE A 270 -2.27 -28.37 -4.56
N ASN A 271 -1.45 -29.35 -4.98
CA ASN A 271 -1.90 -30.42 -5.86
C ASN A 271 -3.01 -31.24 -5.19
N GLN A 272 -2.96 -31.44 -3.87
CA GLN A 272 -3.97 -32.18 -3.14
C GLN A 272 -5.28 -31.40 -3.02
N ILE A 273 -5.22 -30.09 -2.72
CA ILE A 273 -6.39 -29.18 -2.72
C ILE A 273 -7.06 -29.24 -4.09
N VAL A 274 -6.28 -29.00 -5.14
CA VAL A 274 -6.78 -28.96 -6.51
C VAL A 274 -7.41 -30.30 -6.91
N ASN A 275 -6.79 -31.42 -6.54
CA ASN A 275 -7.27 -32.77 -6.87
C ASN A 275 -8.41 -33.28 -5.99
N THR A 276 -8.75 -32.61 -4.90
CA THR A 276 -9.86 -33.05 -4.05
C THR A 276 -11.16 -32.53 -4.65
N PRO A 277 -12.09 -33.41 -5.07
CA PRO A 277 -13.42 -33.00 -5.52
C PRO A 277 -14.21 -32.43 -4.35
N SER A 278 -15.02 -31.41 -4.61
CA SER A 278 -15.86 -30.79 -3.58
C SER A 278 -16.87 -31.77 -2.96
N SER A 279 -17.25 -32.83 -3.67
CA SER A 279 -18.07 -33.93 -3.14
C SER A 279 -17.40 -34.73 -2.02
N GLN A 280 -16.07 -34.69 -1.91
CA GLN A 280 -15.31 -35.37 -0.85
C GLN A 280 -15.06 -34.49 0.37
N LEU A 281 -15.40 -33.20 0.31
CA LEU A 281 -15.12 -32.25 1.37
C LEU A 281 -16.18 -32.22 2.47
N GLY A 282 -17.26 -33.01 2.37
CA GLY A 282 -18.36 -32.96 3.34
C GLY A 282 -19.09 -31.60 3.34
N ASN A 283 -20.29 -31.57 3.91
CA ASN A 283 -21.06 -30.34 4.07
C ASN A 283 -21.20 -30.04 5.56
N GLN A 284 -20.61 -28.95 6.02
CA GLN A 284 -20.66 -28.49 7.41
C GLN A 284 -21.22 -27.08 7.50
N GLY A 285 -21.89 -26.77 8.61
CA GLY A 285 -22.34 -25.40 8.92
C GLY A 285 -21.17 -24.42 8.94
N LEU A 286 -21.39 -23.18 8.52
CA LEU A 286 -20.33 -22.18 8.44
C LEU A 286 -19.78 -21.85 9.84
N ALA A 287 -20.65 -21.80 10.85
CA ALA A 287 -20.24 -21.59 12.24
C ALA A 287 -19.30 -22.70 12.73
N ASN A 288 -19.58 -23.96 12.40
CA ASN A 288 -18.74 -25.10 12.79
C ASN A 288 -17.36 -25.05 12.11
N GLN A 289 -17.31 -24.60 10.84
CA GLN A 289 -16.04 -24.39 10.14
C GLN A 289 -15.18 -23.33 10.85
N LEU A 290 -15.77 -22.17 11.19
CA LEU A 290 -15.07 -21.11 11.92
C LEU A 290 -14.63 -21.55 13.32
N TRP A 291 -15.43 -22.36 14.00
CA TRP A 291 -15.07 -22.97 15.28
C TRP A 291 -13.86 -23.89 15.17
N GLY A 292 -13.78 -24.69 14.09
CA GLY A 292 -12.59 -25.46 13.76
C GLY A 292 -11.34 -24.60 13.55
N ILE A 293 -11.49 -23.41 12.95
CA ILE A 293 -10.38 -22.45 12.78
C ILE A 293 -9.89 -21.98 14.15
N ALA A 294 -10.80 -21.68 15.07
CA ALA A 294 -10.43 -21.30 16.42
C ALA A 294 -9.61 -22.39 17.12
N GLY A 295 -10.00 -23.67 16.98
CA GLY A 295 -9.24 -24.80 17.51
C GLY A 295 -7.84 -24.93 16.91
N TYR A 296 -7.69 -24.66 15.61
CA TYR A 296 -6.38 -24.65 14.93
C TYR A 296 -5.45 -23.57 15.47
N PHE A 297 -5.93 -22.34 15.67
CA PHE A 297 -5.14 -21.26 16.26
C PHE A 297 -4.89 -21.42 17.76
N ALA A 298 -5.82 -22.05 18.48
CA ALA A 298 -5.65 -22.44 19.89
C ALA A 298 -4.71 -23.65 20.06
N ASN A 299 -4.36 -24.35 18.98
CA ASN A 299 -3.58 -25.60 18.97
C ASN A 299 -4.18 -26.65 19.94
N THR A 300 -5.48 -26.88 19.84
CA THR A 300 -6.22 -27.87 20.64
C THR A 300 -7.21 -28.66 19.78
N THR A 301 -7.37 -29.95 20.10
CA THR A 301 -8.39 -30.82 19.48
C THR A 301 -9.77 -30.67 20.09
N SER A 302 -9.94 -29.86 21.12
CA SER A 302 -11.25 -29.51 21.65
C SER A 302 -11.11 -28.24 22.51
N ILE A 303 -11.81 -27.18 22.13
CA ILE A 303 -11.99 -26.03 23.03
C ILE A 303 -13.00 -26.47 24.11
N PRO A 304 -12.70 -26.32 25.41
CA PRO A 304 -13.58 -26.80 26.47
C PRO A 304 -14.99 -26.21 26.34
N SER A 305 -15.98 -27.04 26.05
CA SER A 305 -17.39 -26.65 26.08
C SER A 305 -18.15 -27.56 27.03
N SER A 306 -19.00 -26.98 27.88
CA SER A 306 -19.84 -27.75 28.81
C SER A 306 -21.01 -28.39 28.05
N GLY A 307 -20.85 -29.62 27.54
CA GLY A 307 -21.96 -30.37 26.91
C GLY A 307 -21.53 -31.64 26.16
N SER A 308 -22.44 -32.63 26.07
CA SER A 308 -22.21 -34.01 25.58
C SER A 308 -22.00 -34.17 24.06
N TRP A 309 -21.96 -33.09 23.28
CA TRP A 309 -21.60 -33.11 21.86
C TRP A 309 -20.74 -31.87 21.56
N SER A 310 -19.42 -32.04 21.53
CA SER A 310 -18.49 -31.02 21.00
C SER A 310 -18.15 -31.42 19.56
N PRO A 311 -18.41 -30.59 18.53
CA PRO A 311 -17.86 -30.86 17.21
C PRO A 311 -16.34 -30.93 17.31
N SER A 312 -15.74 -31.98 16.77
CA SER A 312 -14.28 -32.13 16.74
C SER A 312 -13.72 -31.03 15.84
N PRO A 313 -12.95 -30.04 16.34
CA PRO A 313 -12.38 -28.95 15.53
C PRO A 313 -11.46 -29.44 14.40
N VAL A 314 -11.09 -30.74 14.39
CA VAL A 314 -10.21 -31.35 13.42
C VAL A 314 -10.66 -32.78 13.12
N ALA A 315 -10.72 -33.17 11.84
CA ALA A 315 -10.93 -34.56 11.46
C ALA A 315 -9.90 -35.45 12.16
N SER A 316 -10.37 -36.54 12.77
CA SER A 316 -9.65 -37.48 13.65
C SER A 316 -8.38 -38.13 13.07
N ASN A 317 -7.95 -37.80 11.85
CA ASN A 317 -6.86 -38.47 11.14
C ASN A 317 -5.65 -37.61 10.76
N TRP A 318 -5.56 -36.32 11.14
CA TRP A 318 -4.39 -35.52 10.76
C TRP A 318 -3.91 -34.64 11.92
N ASN A 319 -2.90 -35.15 12.63
CA ASN A 319 -2.18 -34.50 13.72
C ASN A 319 -1.65 -33.11 13.33
N TYR A 320 -2.37 -32.04 13.70
CA TYR A 320 -1.85 -30.66 13.74
C TYR A 320 -1.40 -30.23 15.15
N MET A 321 -1.60 -31.08 16.17
CA MET A 321 -1.05 -30.94 17.54
C MET A 321 0.46 -31.23 17.62
N SER A 322 1.25 -30.75 16.67
CA SER A 322 2.70 -30.82 16.74
C SER A 322 3.25 -29.40 16.71
N PRO A 323 4.31 -29.09 17.48
CA PRO A 323 4.94 -27.78 17.43
C PRO A 323 5.21 -27.32 15.98
N ASN A 324 5.62 -28.23 15.10
CA ASN A 324 5.95 -27.95 13.69
C ASN A 324 4.76 -27.57 12.79
N LYS A 325 3.52 -27.64 13.30
CA LYS A 325 2.28 -27.36 12.58
C LYS A 325 1.37 -26.35 13.29
N ASP A 326 1.83 -25.80 14.40
CA ASP A 326 1.15 -24.72 15.12
C ASP A 326 1.24 -23.43 14.30
N PRO A 327 0.11 -22.77 13.94
CA PRO A 327 0.13 -21.53 13.16
C PRO A 327 0.87 -20.39 13.88
N MET A 328 0.94 -20.43 15.21
CA MET A 328 1.65 -19.44 16.02
C MET A 328 3.14 -19.76 16.19
N ASN A 329 3.60 -20.94 15.75
CA ASN A 329 5.01 -21.29 15.81
C ASN A 329 5.76 -20.75 14.58
N TYR A 330 6.74 -19.88 14.83
CA TYR A 330 7.71 -19.40 13.88
C TYR A 330 9.08 -19.98 14.17
N ASN A 331 9.51 -21.00 13.42
CA ASN A 331 10.84 -21.63 13.57
C ASN A 331 11.21 -21.99 15.03
N ASN A 332 10.27 -22.56 15.78
CA ASN A 332 10.34 -22.88 17.22
C ASN A 332 10.31 -21.67 18.17
N GLN A 333 9.78 -20.54 17.72
CA GLN A 333 9.51 -19.35 18.54
C GLN A 333 8.03 -18.95 18.46
N TYR A 334 7.47 -18.55 19.60
CA TYR A 334 6.10 -18.05 19.71
C TYR A 334 6.15 -16.54 19.97
N TYR A 335 5.49 -15.74 19.13
CA TYR A 335 5.42 -14.29 19.30
C TYR A 335 4.05 -13.88 19.84
N GLY A 336 4.03 -13.09 20.91
CA GLY A 336 2.79 -12.56 21.50
C GLY A 336 2.09 -11.47 20.70
N CYS A 337 2.76 -10.90 19.70
CA CYS A 337 2.25 -9.76 18.92
C CYS A 337 1.91 -10.13 17.46
N ALA A 338 1.73 -11.41 17.13
CA ALA A 338 1.42 -11.83 15.77
C ALA A 338 -0.07 -11.62 15.46
N SER A 339 -0.38 -10.74 14.51
CA SER A 339 -1.76 -10.52 14.07
C SER A 339 -2.30 -11.69 13.23
N ASN A 340 -3.47 -12.22 13.60
CA ASN A 340 -4.07 -13.40 12.98
C ASN A 340 -5.36 -13.04 12.22
N TYR A 341 -5.40 -13.39 10.95
CA TYR A 341 -6.47 -13.05 10.03
C TYR A 341 -7.05 -14.28 9.35
N VAL A 342 -8.37 -14.26 9.12
CA VAL A 342 -9.11 -15.29 8.39
C VAL A 342 -9.85 -14.63 7.25
N ILE A 343 -9.55 -14.99 6.00
CA ILE A 343 -10.35 -14.62 4.83
C ILE A 343 -11.38 -15.72 4.62
N TYR A 344 -12.62 -15.45 4.99
CA TYR A 344 -13.74 -16.39 4.94
C TYR A 344 -14.53 -16.19 3.63
N ILE A 345 -14.48 -17.18 2.74
CA ILE A 345 -15.07 -17.12 1.41
C ILE A 345 -16.30 -18.01 1.36
N THR A 346 -17.48 -17.42 1.11
CA THR A 346 -18.76 -18.14 1.06
C THR A 346 -19.70 -17.52 0.03
N ASP A 347 -20.71 -18.25 -0.45
CA ASP A 347 -21.64 -17.78 -1.49
C ASP A 347 -23.04 -17.41 -1.01
N GLY A 348 -23.23 -17.32 0.29
CA GLY A 348 -24.47 -16.87 0.89
C GLY A 348 -24.59 -17.17 2.37
N ASP A 349 -25.78 -16.85 2.90
CA ASP A 349 -26.13 -16.98 4.31
C ASP A 349 -26.36 -18.46 4.68
N PRO A 350 -26.00 -18.88 5.91
CA PRO A 350 -26.18 -20.25 6.34
C PRO A 350 -27.66 -20.59 6.53
N SER A 351 -28.10 -21.72 5.97
CA SER A 351 -29.47 -22.24 6.10
C SER A 351 -29.66 -23.21 7.29
N GLY A 352 -28.64 -23.34 8.14
CA GLY A 352 -28.58 -24.17 9.35
C GLY A 352 -27.11 -24.44 9.73
N ASP A 353 -26.58 -23.76 10.73
CA ASP A 353 -25.13 -23.72 11.04
C ASP A 353 -24.63 -24.89 11.91
N GLY A 354 -25.48 -25.88 12.19
CA GLY A 354 -25.17 -27.02 13.07
C GLY A 354 -25.28 -26.66 14.56
N ASN A 355 -24.89 -27.60 15.44
CA ASN A 355 -24.89 -27.41 16.89
C ASN A 355 -23.61 -26.67 17.33
N ILE A 356 -23.75 -25.41 17.73
CA ILE A 356 -22.69 -24.63 18.40
C ILE A 356 -22.74 -24.84 19.93
N PRO A 357 -21.62 -24.67 20.66
CA PRO A 357 -21.62 -24.68 22.12
C PRO A 357 -22.71 -23.79 22.73
N ASP A 358 -23.37 -24.25 23.79
CA ASP A 358 -24.48 -23.53 24.43
C ASP A 358 -24.09 -22.11 24.90
N GLN A 359 -22.84 -21.92 25.30
CA GLN A 359 -22.29 -20.64 25.75
C GLN A 359 -22.17 -19.60 24.62
N LEU A 360 -22.17 -20.03 23.36
CA LEU A 360 -22.09 -19.16 22.19
C LEU A 360 -23.46 -18.83 21.61
N LYS A 361 -24.51 -19.56 21.98
CA LYS A 361 -25.87 -19.24 21.51
C LYS A 361 -26.21 -17.82 21.96
N ASN A 362 -26.50 -16.93 21.00
CA ASN A 362 -26.81 -15.51 21.24
C ASN A 362 -25.65 -14.68 21.83
N TYR A 363 -24.40 -15.10 21.64
CA TYR A 363 -23.22 -14.34 22.09
C TYR A 363 -23.19 -12.92 21.50
N ALA A 364 -23.62 -12.77 20.24
CA ALA A 364 -23.75 -11.49 19.54
C ALA A 364 -25.01 -10.69 19.91
N ALA A 365 -25.97 -11.26 20.67
CA ALA A 365 -27.21 -10.56 21.05
C ALA A 365 -26.96 -9.34 21.96
N LYS A 366 -25.76 -9.23 22.56
CA LYS A 366 -25.28 -8.02 23.25
C LYS A 366 -25.23 -6.77 22.35
N MET A 367 -25.39 -6.94 21.05
CA MET A 367 -25.29 -5.90 20.02
C MET A 367 -26.62 -5.48 19.38
N SER A 368 -27.76 -5.98 19.87
CA SER A 368 -29.04 -5.81 19.17
C SER A 368 -29.03 -6.38 17.73
N SER A 369 -28.21 -7.42 17.46
CA SER A 369 -28.32 -8.19 16.21
C SER A 369 -29.79 -8.63 16.05
N PRO A 370 -30.44 -8.36 14.91
CA PRO A 370 -31.82 -8.78 14.69
C PRO A 370 -31.96 -10.30 14.53
N PHE A 371 -30.84 -11.03 14.45
CA PHE A 371 -30.79 -12.48 14.28
C PHE A 371 -30.61 -13.16 15.64
N ASN A 372 -31.74 -13.48 16.31
CA ASN A 372 -31.73 -14.24 17.57
C ASN A 372 -32.41 -15.60 17.36
N CYS A 373 -31.61 -16.67 17.37
CA CYS A 373 -32.09 -18.03 17.15
C CYS A 373 -32.09 -18.82 18.46
N GLY A 374 -33.10 -18.62 19.30
CA GLY A 374 -33.31 -19.43 20.51
C GLY A 374 -34.52 -20.37 20.41
N GLY A 375 -34.32 -21.67 20.64
CA GLY A 375 -35.43 -22.60 20.89
C GLY A 375 -35.04 -24.08 20.84
N SER A 376 -35.08 -24.76 21.98
CA SER A 376 -35.07 -26.23 22.06
C SER A 376 -36.52 -26.73 22.05
N GLY A 377 -36.96 -27.34 20.95
CA GLY A 377 -38.29 -27.94 20.87
C GLY A 377 -38.74 -28.19 19.44
N SER A 378 -39.45 -29.30 19.23
CA SER A 378 -39.99 -29.81 17.95
C SER A 378 -41.04 -28.91 17.28
N THR A 379 -41.10 -27.65 17.64
CA THR A 379 -41.81 -26.59 16.93
C THR A 379 -40.79 -25.48 16.70
N LEU A 380 -40.33 -25.34 15.45
CA LEU A 380 -39.53 -24.19 14.99
C LEU A 380 -40.09 -22.92 15.63
N PRO A 381 -39.27 -22.07 16.27
CA PRO A 381 -39.72 -20.72 16.57
C PRO A 381 -40.06 -20.09 15.22
N SER A 382 -41.32 -19.72 15.05
CA SER A 382 -41.80 -18.80 14.00
C SER A 382 -41.20 -17.39 14.14
N THR A 383 -40.02 -17.27 14.74
CA THR A 383 -39.40 -16.03 15.22
C THR A 383 -37.95 -15.85 14.79
N CYS A 384 -37.45 -16.60 13.79
CA CYS A 384 -36.43 -16.03 12.88
C CYS A 384 -37.07 -14.99 11.94
N ASN A 385 -37.96 -14.16 12.48
CA ASN A 385 -38.68 -13.12 11.77
C ASN A 385 -37.95 -11.80 12.05
N SER A 386 -37.27 -11.27 11.04
CA SER A 386 -36.80 -9.89 11.04
C SER A 386 -38.00 -8.94 10.92
N THR A 387 -38.79 -8.77 11.97
CA THR A 387 -40.02 -7.96 11.90
C THR A 387 -39.79 -6.44 11.88
N THR A 388 -38.55 -5.95 11.85
CA THR A 388 -38.30 -4.49 11.90
C THR A 388 -37.26 -3.92 10.94
N ALA A 389 -36.61 -4.72 10.08
CA ALA A 389 -35.80 -4.17 8.98
C ALA A 389 -36.67 -4.04 7.72
N GLN A 390 -37.28 -2.87 7.53
CA GLN A 390 -37.98 -2.53 6.30
C GLN A 390 -37.06 -2.72 5.08
N GLY A 391 -37.43 -3.62 4.17
CA GLY A 391 -36.82 -3.72 2.83
C GLY A 391 -36.42 -5.11 2.35
N VAL A 392 -36.55 -6.18 3.14
CA VAL A 392 -36.14 -7.53 2.72
C VAL A 392 -37.31 -8.26 2.05
N THR A 393 -37.32 -8.31 0.71
CA THR A 393 -38.30 -9.13 -0.02
C THR A 393 -37.91 -10.62 0.06
N ASN A 394 -38.59 -11.32 0.97
CA ASN A 394 -38.95 -12.75 0.97
C ASN A 394 -37.88 -13.80 0.61
N PHE A 395 -37.39 -14.52 1.62
CA PHE A 395 -36.80 -15.87 1.49
C PHE A 395 -37.92 -16.95 1.48
N PRO A 396 -37.84 -18.05 0.69
CA PRO A 396 -38.81 -19.14 0.68
C PRO A 396 -38.17 -20.32 1.42
N PHE A 397 -38.71 -20.60 2.59
CA PHE A 397 -38.35 -21.76 3.39
C PHE A 397 -38.58 -23.05 2.58
N TYR A 398 -37.52 -23.74 2.17
CA TYR A 398 -37.64 -25.11 1.66
C TYR A 398 -37.78 -26.06 2.84
N ALA A 399 -38.99 -26.58 3.02
CA ALA A 399 -39.26 -27.66 3.96
C ALA A 399 -38.57 -28.95 3.50
N PHE A 400 -37.42 -29.26 4.08
CA PHE A 400 -36.89 -30.63 4.19
C PHE A 400 -37.09 -31.11 5.65
N PRO A 401 -37.20 -32.43 5.87
CA PRO A 401 -37.78 -33.00 7.10
C PRO A 401 -36.95 -32.66 8.34
N PRO A 402 -37.56 -32.69 9.53
CA PRO A 402 -36.99 -32.12 10.74
C PRO A 402 -35.77 -32.93 11.20
N ALA A 403 -34.58 -32.44 10.87
CA ALA A 403 -33.41 -32.68 11.70
C ALA A 403 -33.44 -31.61 12.80
N THR A 404 -33.54 -32.06 14.04
CA THR A 404 -33.56 -31.24 15.25
C THR A 404 -32.28 -30.39 15.34
N ASP A 405 -32.45 -29.10 15.69
CA ASP A 405 -31.44 -28.10 16.06
C ASP A 405 -30.82 -27.26 14.93
N ASN A 406 -31.56 -26.26 14.40
CA ASN A 406 -31.07 -25.24 13.48
C ASN A 406 -30.94 -23.88 14.19
N VAL A 407 -29.71 -23.46 14.54
CA VAL A 407 -29.37 -22.10 15.03
C VAL A 407 -28.47 -21.44 13.97
N SER A 408 -28.67 -20.16 13.62
CA SER A 408 -27.68 -19.38 12.85
C SER A 408 -26.64 -18.81 13.83
N GLY A 409 -25.42 -19.35 13.81
CA GLY A 409 -24.42 -19.12 14.86
C GLY A 409 -23.11 -18.50 14.38
N LEU A 410 -22.92 -18.32 13.08
CA LEU A 410 -21.66 -17.82 12.53
C LEU A 410 -21.27 -16.45 13.09
N GLU A 411 -22.22 -15.54 13.28
CA GLU A 411 -21.93 -14.21 13.85
C GLU A 411 -21.57 -14.25 15.33
N ASP A 412 -22.11 -15.23 16.08
CA ASP A 412 -21.76 -15.48 17.48
C ASP A 412 -20.33 -15.99 17.60
N VAL A 413 -19.98 -16.99 16.79
CA VAL A 413 -18.62 -17.54 16.74
C VAL A 413 -17.65 -16.46 16.27
N ALA A 414 -18.02 -15.63 15.29
CA ALA A 414 -17.21 -14.51 14.80
C ALA A 414 -16.86 -13.51 15.90
N LEU A 415 -17.85 -13.07 16.70
CA LEU A 415 -17.59 -12.16 17.82
C LEU A 415 -16.69 -12.83 18.88
N TRP A 416 -16.94 -14.10 19.18
CA TRP A 416 -16.17 -14.83 20.18
C TRP A 416 -14.70 -15.00 19.79
N VAL A 417 -14.40 -15.44 18.56
CA VAL A 417 -13.01 -15.60 18.11
C VAL A 417 -12.27 -14.26 17.99
N HIS A 418 -13.00 -13.16 17.79
CA HIS A 418 -12.43 -11.83 17.74
C HIS A 418 -12.15 -11.24 19.13
N THR A 419 -12.91 -11.63 20.15
CA THR A 419 -12.85 -11.02 21.48
C THR A 419 -12.16 -11.91 22.51
N THR A 420 -11.95 -13.19 22.22
CA THR A 420 -11.37 -14.17 23.13
C THR A 420 -9.90 -14.43 22.82
N ASP A 421 -9.10 -14.56 23.88
CA ASP A 421 -7.72 -15.02 23.77
C ASP A 421 -7.66 -16.55 23.62
N LEU A 422 -7.36 -17.01 22.41
CA LEU A 422 -7.29 -18.43 22.05
C LEU A 422 -6.04 -19.12 22.62
N ARG A 423 -5.06 -18.38 23.14
CA ARG A 423 -3.80 -18.92 23.71
C ARG A 423 -3.61 -18.55 25.17
N SER A 424 -4.72 -18.36 25.89
CA SER A 424 -4.72 -18.22 27.34
C SER A 424 -4.49 -19.56 28.04
N SER A 425 -4.14 -19.51 29.33
CA SER A 425 -4.01 -20.68 30.22
C SER A 425 -5.24 -21.58 30.35
N THR A 426 -6.42 -21.16 29.85
CA THR A 426 -7.70 -21.89 30.00
C THR A 426 -8.22 -22.53 28.71
N ILE A 427 -7.75 -22.09 27.53
CA ILE A 427 -8.30 -22.52 26.23
C ILE A 427 -7.27 -23.29 25.41
N GLY A 428 -6.15 -22.64 25.09
CA GLY A 428 -5.16 -23.14 24.14
C GLY A 428 -4.00 -23.87 24.80
N SER A 429 -3.26 -24.63 24.00
CA SER A 429 -2.00 -25.23 24.44
C SER A 429 -0.87 -24.19 24.40
N ASN A 430 0.13 -24.26 25.27
CA ASN A 430 1.31 -23.37 25.30
C ASN A 430 0.92 -21.87 25.34
N GLU A 431 0.63 -21.37 26.54
CA GLU A 431 0.24 -19.97 26.80
C GLU A 431 1.19 -18.98 26.12
N ILE A 432 0.61 -18.04 25.38
CA ILE A 432 1.35 -16.96 24.71
C ILE A 432 0.95 -15.64 25.38
N ALA A 433 1.95 -14.83 25.73
CA ALA A 433 1.69 -13.52 26.33
C ALA A 433 0.94 -12.60 25.35
N GLY A 434 -0.11 -11.92 25.83
CA GLY A 434 -0.96 -11.03 25.03
C GLY A 434 -2.10 -11.77 24.31
N LYS A 435 -3.17 -11.04 24.02
CA LYS A 435 -4.42 -11.58 23.46
C LYS A 435 -4.22 -12.15 22.05
N GLN A 436 -4.36 -13.47 21.88
CA GLN A 436 -4.31 -14.15 20.58
C GLN A 436 -5.73 -14.38 20.04
N ASN A 437 -6.29 -13.37 19.36
CA ASN A 437 -7.61 -13.42 18.73
C ASN A 437 -7.53 -13.52 17.20
N LEU A 438 -8.68 -13.69 16.54
CA LEU A 438 -8.79 -13.74 15.08
C LEU A 438 -9.56 -12.54 14.55
N THR A 439 -9.04 -11.89 13.50
CA THR A 439 -9.80 -10.93 12.70
C THR A 439 -10.31 -11.59 11.41
N LEU A 440 -11.61 -11.53 11.20
CA LEU A 440 -12.27 -12.05 10.01
C LEU A 440 -12.36 -10.99 8.91
N TYR A 441 -12.18 -11.45 7.68
CA TYR A 441 -12.49 -10.76 6.44
C TYR A 441 -13.49 -11.63 5.68
N VAL A 442 -14.67 -11.12 5.37
CA VAL A 442 -15.74 -11.91 4.74
C VAL A 442 -15.87 -11.55 3.27
N VAL A 443 -15.80 -12.55 2.41
CA VAL A 443 -15.96 -12.42 0.95
C VAL A 443 -17.21 -13.18 0.53
N ASN A 444 -18.26 -12.44 0.18
CA ASN A 444 -19.48 -12.97 -0.41
C ASN A 444 -19.25 -13.22 -1.92
N ALA A 445 -18.90 -14.45 -2.26
CA ALA A 445 -18.57 -14.89 -3.61
C ALA A 445 -19.82 -15.33 -4.38
N PHE A 446 -19.98 -14.86 -5.61
CA PHE A 446 -21.15 -15.14 -6.47
C PHE A 446 -22.49 -14.66 -5.90
N GLY A 447 -22.47 -13.71 -4.97
CA GLY A 447 -23.64 -13.12 -4.31
C GLY A 447 -23.52 -11.60 -4.14
N SER A 448 -24.59 -10.95 -3.69
CA SER A 448 -24.57 -9.53 -3.32
C SER A 448 -25.61 -9.19 -2.27
N ALA A 449 -25.37 -8.12 -1.52
CA ALA A 449 -26.27 -7.53 -0.53
C ALA A 449 -26.70 -8.46 0.62
N SER A 450 -25.85 -9.40 1.05
CA SER A 450 -26.14 -10.18 2.27
C SER A 450 -26.14 -9.26 3.49
N THR A 451 -27.22 -9.29 4.27
CA THR A 451 -27.30 -8.58 5.56
C THR A 451 -26.59 -9.38 6.66
N TYR A 452 -26.79 -10.69 6.70
CA TYR A 452 -26.21 -11.54 7.75
C TYR A 452 -24.68 -11.58 7.69
N LEU A 453 -24.08 -11.76 6.51
CA LEU A 453 -22.62 -11.78 6.36
C LEU A 453 -21.97 -10.42 6.67
N LYS A 454 -22.72 -9.32 6.56
CA LYS A 454 -22.25 -8.01 7.04
C LYS A 454 -22.15 -8.01 8.57
N TYR A 455 -23.16 -8.52 9.29
CA TYR A 455 -23.07 -8.65 10.76
C TYR A 455 -21.95 -9.59 11.19
N VAL A 456 -21.75 -10.71 10.49
CA VAL A 456 -20.59 -11.59 10.70
C VAL A 456 -19.27 -10.82 10.54
N ALA A 457 -19.15 -9.98 9.51
CA ALA A 457 -17.96 -9.16 9.30
C ALA A 457 -17.80 -8.11 10.41
N ILE A 458 -18.87 -7.41 10.81
CA ILE A 458 -18.84 -6.45 11.93
C ILE A 458 -18.31 -7.13 13.20
N ASN A 459 -18.91 -8.25 13.56
CA ASN A 459 -18.58 -8.98 14.78
C ASN A 459 -17.18 -9.60 14.75
N GLY A 460 -16.77 -10.11 13.59
CA GLY A 460 -15.51 -10.83 13.44
C GLY A 460 -14.29 -9.94 13.17
N GLY A 461 -14.46 -8.65 12.90
CA GLY A 461 -13.32 -7.82 12.50
C GLY A 461 -13.52 -6.33 12.70
N PHE A 462 -14.16 -5.93 13.79
CA PHE A 462 -14.14 -4.54 14.24
C PHE A 462 -12.77 -4.17 14.85
N GLU A 463 -12.57 -2.90 15.14
CA GLU A 463 -11.45 -2.43 15.97
C GLU A 463 -11.92 -2.26 17.41
N ASP A 464 -11.44 -3.14 18.29
CA ASP A 464 -11.78 -3.11 19.71
C ASP A 464 -11.07 -1.94 20.41
N LEU A 465 -11.83 -0.93 20.82
CA LEU A 465 -11.34 0.23 21.59
C LEU A 465 -11.51 0.02 23.11
N GLY A 466 -11.70 -1.22 23.56
CA GLY A 466 -11.80 -1.61 24.97
C GLY A 466 -13.19 -2.07 25.42
N ALA A 467 -14.21 -1.93 24.58
CA ALA A 467 -15.57 -2.37 24.88
C ALA A 467 -15.77 -3.88 24.71
N GLY A 468 -14.90 -4.56 23.95
CA GLY A 468 -15.07 -5.98 23.62
C GLY A 468 -16.31 -6.26 22.75
N ILE A 469 -16.90 -5.21 22.16
CA ILE A 469 -18.03 -5.26 21.25
C ILE A 469 -17.89 -4.14 20.19
N PRO A 470 -18.41 -4.32 18.96
CA PRO A 470 -18.51 -3.27 17.94
C PRO A 470 -19.56 -2.19 18.29
N ASP A 471 -19.27 -1.38 19.30
CA ASP A 471 -20.20 -0.38 19.85
C ASP A 471 -20.40 0.85 18.95
N THR A 472 -19.33 1.30 18.30
CA THR A 472 -19.29 2.56 17.57
C THR A 472 -19.17 2.26 16.08
N ARG A 473 -20.03 2.84 15.25
CA ARG A 473 -20.01 2.65 13.79
C ARG A 473 -18.63 2.87 13.17
N SER A 474 -17.86 3.80 13.72
CA SER A 474 -16.47 4.09 13.35
C SER A 474 -15.58 2.86 13.36
N THR A 475 -15.84 1.90 14.24
CA THR A 475 -14.99 0.74 14.52
C THR A 475 -15.13 -0.37 13.50
N TRP A 476 -16.12 -0.31 12.61
CA TRP A 476 -16.38 -1.37 11.65
C TRP A 476 -16.80 -0.88 10.25
N ALA A 477 -17.33 0.33 10.08
CA ALA A 477 -17.91 0.78 8.81
C ALA A 477 -16.91 1.38 7.80
N LYS A 478 -17.21 1.25 6.49
CA LYS A 478 -16.54 1.96 5.38
C LYS A 478 -17.15 3.36 5.22
N GLY A 479 -16.51 4.37 5.82
CA GLY A 479 -16.95 5.77 5.70
C GLY A 479 -18.42 5.94 6.12
N THR A 480 -19.22 6.61 5.29
CA THR A 480 -20.65 6.89 5.56
C THR A 480 -21.61 5.76 5.16
N SER A 481 -21.12 4.65 4.61
CA SER A 481 -21.94 3.49 4.19
C SER A 481 -22.17 2.50 5.35
N GLU A 482 -23.27 1.74 5.35
CA GLU A 482 -23.51 0.65 6.32
C GLU A 482 -22.80 -0.67 5.90
N VAL A 483 -21.64 -0.55 5.27
CA VAL A 483 -20.87 -1.70 4.78
C VAL A 483 -19.59 -1.83 5.61
N PRO A 484 -19.29 -3.00 6.18
CA PRO A 484 -18.08 -3.19 6.99
C PRO A 484 -16.78 -3.10 6.18
N TYR A 485 -15.67 -2.59 6.76
CA TYR A 485 -14.38 -2.45 6.06
C TYR A 485 -13.76 -3.76 5.62
N ASN A 486 -14.04 -4.82 6.36
CA ASN A 486 -13.59 -6.19 6.16
C ASN A 486 -14.59 -7.05 5.38
N TYR A 487 -15.64 -6.46 4.79
CA TYR A 487 -16.63 -7.15 3.96
C TYR A 487 -16.47 -6.81 2.48
N TYR A 488 -16.49 -7.84 1.64
CA TYR A 488 -16.33 -7.74 0.18
C TYR A 488 -17.38 -8.59 -0.52
N GLU A 489 -17.82 -8.14 -1.71
CA GLU A 489 -18.79 -8.86 -2.54
C GLU A 489 -18.21 -9.02 -3.95
N ALA A 490 -18.52 -10.15 -4.58
CA ALA A 490 -18.09 -10.44 -5.94
C ALA A 490 -19.15 -11.24 -6.69
N LYS A 491 -19.58 -10.78 -7.85
CA LYS A 491 -20.59 -11.48 -8.67
C LYS A 491 -19.99 -12.42 -9.72
N ASP A 492 -18.74 -12.19 -10.08
CA ASP A 492 -18.02 -12.91 -11.13
C ASP A 492 -16.55 -13.09 -10.75
N LYS A 493 -15.80 -13.79 -11.62
CA LYS A 493 -14.38 -14.09 -11.43
C LYS A 493 -13.51 -12.85 -11.21
N ASP A 494 -13.69 -11.81 -12.03
CA ASP A 494 -12.82 -10.65 -12.03
C ASP A 494 -13.04 -9.82 -10.76
N GLN A 495 -14.31 -9.67 -10.36
CA GLN A 495 -14.67 -9.08 -9.07
C GLN A 495 -14.15 -9.90 -7.90
N LEU A 496 -14.17 -11.23 -7.98
CA LEU A 496 -13.68 -12.11 -6.91
C LEU A 496 -12.16 -11.99 -6.74
N GLN A 497 -11.42 -11.95 -7.85
CA GLN A 497 -9.97 -11.73 -7.82
C GLN A 497 -9.63 -10.36 -7.22
N LYS A 498 -10.36 -9.31 -7.62
CA LYS A 498 -10.22 -7.98 -7.06
C LYS A 498 -10.52 -7.97 -5.55
N ALA A 499 -11.65 -8.52 -5.13
CA ALA A 499 -12.07 -8.58 -3.73
C ALA A 499 -11.05 -9.29 -2.83
N LEU A 500 -10.54 -10.45 -3.26
CA LEU A 500 -9.53 -11.20 -2.50
C LEU A 500 -8.19 -10.44 -2.43
N THR A 501 -7.77 -9.80 -3.54
CA THR A 501 -6.54 -8.99 -3.57
C THR A 501 -6.67 -7.77 -2.65
N GLU A 502 -7.82 -7.10 -2.66
CA GLU A 502 -8.12 -5.97 -1.79
C GLU A 502 -8.19 -6.39 -0.32
N ALA A 503 -8.74 -7.57 0.00
CA ALA A 503 -8.77 -8.12 1.34
C ALA A 503 -7.35 -8.38 1.88
N VAL A 504 -6.48 -9.06 1.10
CA VAL A 504 -5.07 -9.29 1.46
C VAL A 504 -4.33 -7.97 1.66
N ASN A 505 -4.46 -7.02 0.72
CA ASN A 505 -3.84 -5.71 0.86
C ASN A 505 -4.35 -4.97 2.10
N SER A 506 -5.64 -5.02 2.39
CA SER A 506 -6.23 -4.43 3.60
C SER A 506 -5.65 -5.04 4.89
N ILE A 507 -5.47 -6.37 4.93
CA ILE A 507 -4.81 -7.06 6.04
C ILE A 507 -3.37 -6.57 6.23
N LEU A 508 -2.58 -6.56 5.16
CA LEU A 508 -1.18 -6.12 5.21
C LEU A 508 -1.07 -4.68 5.72
N LYS A 509 -1.98 -3.82 5.27
CA LYS A 509 -2.09 -2.42 5.69
C LYS A 509 -2.50 -2.28 7.17
N ARG A 510 -3.40 -3.15 7.66
CA ARG A 510 -3.84 -3.17 9.06
C ARG A 510 -2.77 -3.73 10.00
N ALA A 511 -1.99 -4.70 9.54
CA ALA A 511 -0.92 -5.29 10.33
C ALA A 511 0.32 -4.37 10.43
N ALA A 512 0.53 -3.48 9.46
CA ALA A 512 1.63 -2.52 9.45
C ALA A 512 1.45 -1.41 10.52
N SER A 513 1.86 -1.68 11.75
CA SER A 513 2.13 -0.64 12.75
C SER A 513 3.59 -0.22 12.64
N GLY A 514 3.84 1.00 12.19
CA GLY A 514 5.18 1.54 12.08
C GLY A 514 5.12 3.06 12.06
N THR A 515 5.34 3.69 13.20
CA THR A 515 5.63 5.11 13.33
C THR A 515 7.13 5.25 13.61
N ALA A 516 7.98 5.33 12.57
CA ALA A 516 9.35 5.79 12.82
C ALA A 516 9.32 7.31 12.96
N ALA A 517 9.76 7.81 14.10
CA ALA A 517 9.88 9.23 14.36
C ALA A 517 11.27 9.72 13.94
N SER A 518 11.36 10.62 12.97
CA SER A 518 12.59 11.37 12.73
C SER A 518 12.60 12.59 13.65
N VAL A 519 13.62 12.70 14.51
CA VAL A 519 13.73 13.75 15.53
C VAL A 519 14.86 14.72 15.20
N LEU A 520 14.57 16.02 15.12
CA LEU A 520 15.57 17.08 15.02
C LEU A 520 15.39 18.09 16.17
N ALA A 521 16.43 18.25 16.99
CA ALA A 521 16.48 19.32 17.98
C ALA A 521 17.24 20.54 17.42
N SER A 522 16.76 21.77 17.68
CA SER A 522 17.49 23.00 17.38
C SER A 522 17.42 24.01 18.52
N GLY A 523 18.60 24.45 18.98
CA GLY A 523 18.76 25.50 19.98
C GLY A 523 20.17 25.45 20.59
N GLU A 524 20.73 26.60 20.95
CA GLU A 524 21.96 26.69 21.76
C GLU A 524 21.58 27.14 23.16
N GLY A 525 21.45 26.26 24.15
CA GLY A 525 21.04 26.62 25.51
C GLY A 525 20.09 25.59 26.13
N SER A 526 19.38 25.98 27.19
CA SER A 526 18.54 25.04 27.94
C SER A 526 17.16 24.75 27.33
N GLY A 527 16.75 25.47 26.28
CA GLY A 527 15.49 25.24 25.59
C GLY A 527 15.65 25.27 24.08
N ALA A 528 15.07 24.28 23.41
CA ALA A 528 15.17 24.03 21.98
C ALA A 528 13.83 23.54 21.41
N ASN A 529 13.64 23.74 20.10
CA ASN A 529 12.56 23.10 19.35
C ASN A 529 12.95 21.65 19.04
N LEU A 530 11.98 20.74 19.10
CA LEU A 530 12.12 19.34 18.73
C LEU A 530 11.09 19.01 17.66
N LEU A 531 11.54 18.87 16.42
CA LEU A 531 10.68 18.43 15.34
C LEU A 531 10.62 16.92 15.28
N GLN A 532 9.41 16.39 15.26
CA GLN A 532 9.13 14.98 15.13
C GLN A 532 8.29 14.75 13.86
N ALA A 533 8.90 14.14 12.85
CA ALA A 533 8.17 13.65 11.69
C ALA A 533 7.73 12.21 11.93
N VAL A 534 6.44 11.92 11.71
CA VAL A 534 5.83 10.61 11.90
C VAL A 534 5.09 10.23 10.62
N PHE A 535 5.24 8.98 10.20
CA PHE A 535 4.45 8.40 9.12
C PHE A 535 3.48 7.35 9.64
N TYR A 536 2.36 7.22 8.94
CA TYR A 536 1.34 6.22 9.22
C TYR A 536 1.02 5.46 7.94
N PRO A 537 1.42 4.18 7.83
CA PRO A 537 0.96 3.33 6.74
C PRO A 537 -0.56 3.32 6.69
N ARG A 538 -1.21 3.22 7.86
CA ARG A 538 -2.66 3.33 8.04
C ARG A 538 -2.94 4.21 9.27
N ARG A 539 -3.72 5.28 9.09
CA ARG A 539 -4.12 6.20 10.16
C ARG A 539 -5.63 6.31 10.24
N ARG A 540 -6.15 6.31 11.46
CA ARG A 540 -7.58 6.47 11.73
C ARG A 540 -7.87 7.88 12.26
N PHE A 541 -8.96 8.47 11.78
CA PHE A 541 -9.50 9.75 12.19
C PHE A 541 -10.99 9.54 12.46
N SER A 542 -11.37 9.30 13.72
CA SER A 542 -12.76 9.00 14.08
C SER A 542 -13.30 7.80 13.27
N ASN A 543 -14.25 8.03 12.34
CA ASN A 543 -14.85 7.03 11.44
C ASN A 543 -14.01 6.75 10.17
N ASP A 544 -13.11 7.66 9.80
CA ASP A 544 -12.40 7.59 8.52
C ASP A 544 -11.01 6.98 8.69
N ILE A 545 -10.57 6.21 7.70
CA ILE A 545 -9.24 5.62 7.67
C ILE A 545 -8.57 6.04 6.37
N ILE A 546 -7.39 6.61 6.50
CA ILE A 546 -6.54 6.98 5.37
C ILE A 546 -5.20 6.27 5.44
N MET A 547 -4.55 6.19 4.29
CA MET A 547 -3.32 5.43 4.08
C MET A 547 -2.18 6.39 3.77
N TRP A 548 -0.97 6.08 4.25
CA TRP A 548 0.25 6.84 3.99
C TRP A 548 0.10 8.32 4.35
N ALA A 549 -0.35 8.56 5.58
CA ALA A 549 -0.50 9.91 6.13
C ALA A 549 0.77 10.32 6.86
N GLY A 550 1.23 11.55 6.66
CA GLY A 550 2.32 12.14 7.45
C GLY A 550 1.80 13.04 8.56
N SER A 551 2.61 13.22 9.59
CA SER A 551 2.45 14.23 10.62
C SER A 551 3.82 14.82 10.95
N LEU A 552 3.88 16.13 11.18
CA LEU A 552 5.09 16.83 11.61
C LEU A 552 4.73 17.71 12.79
N GLN A 553 5.25 17.34 13.96
CA GLN A 553 4.99 18.02 15.22
C GLN A 553 6.22 18.80 15.67
N ASN A 554 5.98 19.93 16.35
CA ASN A 554 7.01 20.64 17.10
C ASN A 554 6.75 20.53 18.60
N LEU A 555 7.75 20.10 19.34
CA LEU A 555 7.73 19.93 20.80
C LEU A 555 8.87 20.72 21.42
N TRP A 556 8.83 20.85 22.74
CA TRP A 556 9.95 21.41 23.48
C TRP A 556 10.99 20.36 23.80
N TYR A 557 12.25 20.76 23.71
CA TYR A 557 13.38 20.00 24.24
C TYR A 557 14.13 20.83 25.27
N TYR A 558 14.15 20.33 26.49
CA TYR A 558 14.86 20.94 27.61
C TYR A 558 16.17 20.19 27.87
N VAL A 559 17.25 20.94 28.04
CA VAL A 559 18.55 20.43 28.49
C VAL A 559 19.01 21.22 29.72
N ASP A 560 19.28 20.49 30.80
CA ASP A 560 19.87 21.07 32.01
C ASP A 560 21.24 21.70 31.69
N PRO A 561 21.53 22.93 32.16
CA PRO A 561 22.86 23.54 32.05
C PRO A 561 24.03 22.67 32.53
N GLN A 562 23.79 21.74 33.46
CA GLN A 562 24.81 20.82 33.98
C GLN A 562 24.89 19.50 33.18
N PHE A 563 24.09 19.36 32.11
CA PHE A 563 23.94 18.15 31.31
C PHE A 563 23.53 16.90 32.11
N GLY A 564 22.92 17.09 33.29
CA GLY A 564 22.46 15.99 34.14
C GLY A 564 21.19 15.34 33.58
N ASN A 565 20.24 16.16 33.13
CA ASN A 565 18.92 15.73 32.64
C ASN A 565 18.57 16.41 31.30
N ALA A 566 17.90 15.66 30.42
CA ALA A 566 17.26 16.19 29.21
C ALA A 566 15.84 15.61 29.09
N THR A 567 14.87 16.43 28.75
CA THR A 567 13.45 16.04 28.71
C THR A 567 12.75 16.61 27.49
N ILE A 568 11.89 15.80 26.88
CA ILE A 568 10.92 16.25 25.87
C ILE A 568 9.68 16.73 26.62
N ARG A 569 9.13 17.88 26.23
CA ARG A 569 7.97 18.50 26.88
C ARG A 569 6.91 18.92 25.85
N GLU A 570 5.65 18.78 26.24
CA GLU A 570 4.49 19.26 25.48
C GLU A 570 4.20 20.74 25.78
N GLU A 571 3.31 21.37 25.03
CA GLU A 571 2.81 22.73 25.27
C GLU A 571 1.49 22.65 26.06
N THR A 572 1.57 22.34 27.35
CA THR A 572 0.36 22.14 28.19
C THR A 572 -0.45 23.43 28.35
N VAL A 573 0.21 24.59 28.34
CA VAL A 573 -0.43 25.91 28.31
C VAL A 573 -0.02 26.58 27.01
N ASP A 574 -0.98 26.82 26.10
CA ASP A 574 -0.73 27.46 24.79
C ASP A 574 -0.33 28.94 24.94
N ASP A 575 0.92 29.20 25.32
CA ASP A 575 1.49 30.53 25.50
C ASP A 575 2.81 30.74 24.72
N GLY A 576 3.28 29.68 24.05
CA GLY A 576 4.50 29.62 23.26
C GLY A 576 5.77 29.68 24.10
N LYS A 577 5.73 29.33 25.39
CA LYS A 577 6.89 29.39 26.28
C LYS A 577 7.12 28.05 26.97
N LEU A 578 8.36 27.57 26.85
CA LEU A 578 8.84 26.45 27.65
C LEU A 578 8.97 26.85 29.12
N ASN A 579 8.04 26.41 29.95
CA ASN A 579 7.99 26.58 31.38
C ASN A 579 8.04 25.23 32.09
N LEU A 580 9.13 25.02 32.85
CA LEU A 580 9.40 23.74 33.48
C LEU A 580 8.35 23.29 34.51
N LYS A 581 7.51 24.20 35.02
CA LYS A 581 6.50 23.86 36.03
C LYS A 581 5.13 23.51 35.44
N THR A 582 4.77 24.16 34.34
CA THR A 582 3.45 24.00 33.70
C THR A 582 3.49 22.94 32.61
N ASP A 583 4.59 22.89 31.86
CA ASP A 583 4.68 22.05 30.67
C ASP A 583 5.11 20.65 31.05
N ALA A 584 4.23 19.69 30.78
CA ALA A 584 4.45 18.30 31.16
C ALA A 584 5.60 17.67 30.36
N ILE A 585 6.40 16.88 31.05
CA ILE A 585 7.40 16.01 30.44
C ILE A 585 6.67 14.81 29.84
N VAL A 586 6.99 14.52 28.58
CA VAL A 586 6.38 13.43 27.81
C VAL A 586 7.36 12.29 27.60
N GLN A 587 6.91 11.07 27.88
CA GLN A 587 7.65 9.84 27.65
C GLN A 587 6.83 8.89 26.77
N PHE A 588 7.36 8.58 25.58
CA PHE A 588 6.71 7.67 24.65
C PHE A 588 6.89 6.22 25.09
N PHE A 589 5.82 5.44 25.09
CA PHE A 589 5.86 4.00 25.36
C PHE A 589 4.82 3.25 24.51
N PHE A 590 5.08 1.97 24.25
CA PHE A 590 4.11 1.10 23.59
C PHE A 590 3.27 0.37 24.64
N ASP A 591 1.96 0.55 24.57
CA ASP A 591 1.01 -0.08 25.49
C ASP A 591 0.59 -1.44 24.96
N ASN A 592 1.05 -2.52 25.60
CA ASN A 592 0.85 -3.89 25.12
C ASN A 592 -0.61 -4.35 25.14
N ASP A 593 -1.44 -3.79 26.04
CA ASP A 593 -2.84 -4.18 26.18
C ASP A 593 -3.71 -3.60 25.06
N SER A 594 -3.50 -2.32 24.72
CA SER A 594 -4.21 -1.67 23.60
C SER A 594 -3.50 -1.80 22.26
N GLN A 595 -2.26 -2.31 22.23
CA GLN A 595 -1.39 -2.36 21.05
C GLN A 595 -1.21 -0.99 20.38
N THR A 596 -1.18 0.08 21.17
CA THR A 596 -1.00 1.46 20.68
C THR A 596 0.18 2.15 21.33
N THR A 597 0.78 3.11 20.63
CA THR A 597 1.79 4.01 21.21
C THR A 597 1.07 5.07 22.04
N LYS A 598 1.45 5.18 23.31
CA LYS A 598 0.92 6.17 24.26
C LYS A 598 2.05 7.06 24.79
N VAL A 599 1.65 8.15 25.40
CA VAL A 599 2.53 9.13 26.02
C VAL A 599 2.22 9.20 27.51
N ALA A 600 3.22 8.89 28.33
CA ALA A 600 3.14 9.10 29.78
C ALA A 600 3.52 10.55 30.08
N ARG A 601 2.64 11.27 30.77
CA ARG A 601 2.85 12.66 31.15
C ARG A 601 3.29 12.75 32.60
N THR A 602 4.31 13.56 32.85
CA THR A 602 4.85 13.81 34.18
C THR A 602 5.03 15.30 34.41
N GLN A 603 4.64 15.78 35.59
CA GLN A 603 4.79 17.18 35.98
C GLN A 603 6.04 17.36 36.84
N ASP A 604 6.74 18.46 36.62
CA ASP A 604 7.87 18.93 37.43
C ASP A 604 7.37 20.02 38.39
N VAL A 605 7.07 19.62 39.63
CA VAL A 605 6.26 20.43 40.57
C VAL A 605 6.95 21.72 40.99
N ASN A 606 8.29 21.71 41.06
CA ASN A 606 9.12 22.83 41.49
C ASN A 606 9.91 23.47 40.34
N GLY A 607 9.85 22.91 39.13
CA GLY A 607 10.52 23.43 37.93
C GLY A 607 12.04 23.25 37.97
N ASP A 608 12.52 22.24 38.70
CA ASP A 608 13.96 21.96 38.87
C ASP A 608 14.47 20.78 38.02
N GLY A 609 13.58 20.12 37.28
CA GLY A 609 13.88 18.95 36.45
C GLY A 609 14.19 17.68 37.23
N LYS A 610 13.89 17.61 38.53
CA LYS A 610 14.23 16.49 39.44
C LYS A 610 13.02 15.93 40.18
N THR A 611 12.12 16.79 40.67
CA THR A 611 10.94 16.34 41.44
C THR A 611 9.76 16.09 40.51
N LEU A 612 9.65 14.86 40.02
CA LEU A 612 8.64 14.47 39.01
C LEU A 612 7.45 13.75 39.64
N VAL A 613 6.24 14.13 39.24
CA VAL A 613 4.98 13.49 39.63
C VAL A 613 4.25 13.01 38.38
N ALA A 614 3.81 11.75 38.35
CA ALA A 614 3.03 11.23 37.23
C ALA A 614 1.63 11.89 37.17
N LEU A 615 1.19 12.22 35.96
CA LEU A 615 -0.15 12.77 35.68
C LEU A 615 -1.06 11.66 35.16
N ASP A 616 -1.01 11.40 33.86
CA ASP A 616 -1.85 10.46 33.12
C ASP A 616 -1.11 9.92 31.89
N ASN A 617 -1.74 8.95 31.22
CA ASN A 617 -1.28 8.41 29.95
C ASN A 617 -2.29 8.81 28.87
N VAL A 618 -1.82 9.50 27.84
CA VAL A 618 -2.63 9.93 26.69
C VAL A 618 -2.22 9.18 25.43
N VAL A 619 -3.10 9.14 24.43
CA VAL A 619 -2.73 8.60 23.12
C VAL A 619 -1.79 9.60 22.43
N PHE A 620 -0.84 9.11 21.62
CA PHE A 620 0.14 9.95 20.94
C PHE A 620 -0.45 11.14 20.18
N GLU A 621 -1.61 10.96 19.54
CA GLU A 621 -2.27 11.99 18.73
C GLU A 621 -2.92 13.12 19.54
N ASP A 622 -3.17 12.87 20.83
CA ASP A 622 -3.81 13.79 21.78
C ASP A 622 -2.77 14.58 22.60
N MET A 623 -1.47 14.36 22.35
CA MET A 623 -0.40 15.14 22.96
C MET A 623 -0.40 16.59 22.45
N ASP A 624 -0.21 17.54 23.35
CA ASP A 624 -0.23 18.97 23.03
C ASP A 624 1.10 19.44 22.42
N SER A 625 1.19 19.44 21.09
CA SER A 625 2.35 20.00 20.38
C SER A 625 2.24 21.53 20.23
N LEU A 626 3.38 22.24 20.18
CA LEU A 626 3.43 23.67 19.83
C LEU A 626 2.68 24.00 18.54
N TRP A 627 2.82 23.09 17.58
CA TRP A 627 2.02 23.04 16.38
C TRP A 627 2.21 21.68 15.69
N GLU A 628 1.23 21.30 14.88
CA GLU A 628 1.31 20.10 14.04
C GLU A 628 0.93 20.46 12.60
N ALA A 629 1.89 20.31 11.69
CA ALA A 629 1.77 20.79 10.32
C ALA A 629 0.67 20.08 9.53
N GLY A 630 0.43 18.78 9.79
CA GLY A 630 -0.64 18.01 9.15
C GLY A 630 -2.03 18.56 9.48
N LYS A 631 -2.33 18.81 10.77
CA LYS A 631 -3.55 19.49 11.26
C LYS A 631 -3.66 20.91 10.65
N ARG A 632 -2.57 21.67 10.57
CA ARG A 632 -2.59 23.01 9.90
C ARG A 632 -2.97 22.88 8.42
N LEU A 633 -2.42 21.91 7.71
CA LEU A 633 -2.71 21.66 6.30
C LEU A 633 -4.11 21.11 6.07
N TYR A 634 -4.65 20.35 7.03
CA TYR A 634 -6.02 19.87 7.02
C TYR A 634 -7.02 21.03 7.00
N TYR A 635 -6.82 22.06 7.82
CA TYR A 635 -7.67 23.26 7.88
C TYR A 635 -7.41 24.27 6.76
N MET A 636 -6.26 24.21 6.10
CA MET A 636 -5.94 25.07 4.96
C MET A 636 -6.75 24.66 3.72
N SER A 637 -7.37 25.62 3.03
CA SER A 637 -8.08 25.33 1.78
C SER A 637 -7.09 24.94 0.68
N ALA A 638 -7.51 24.06 -0.24
CA ALA A 638 -6.64 23.63 -1.34
C ALA A 638 -6.24 24.79 -2.27
N SER A 639 -7.11 25.81 -2.41
CA SER A 639 -6.85 27.00 -3.23
C SER A 639 -5.84 27.98 -2.62
N ASP A 640 -5.63 27.94 -1.30
CA ASP A 640 -4.67 28.82 -0.63
C ASP A 640 -3.24 28.26 -0.69
N ARG A 641 -3.06 26.99 -1.08
CA ARG A 641 -1.74 26.34 -1.13
C ARG A 641 -0.90 26.89 -2.28
N VAL A 642 0.33 27.27 -1.96
CA VAL A 642 1.31 27.75 -2.94
C VAL A 642 2.28 26.62 -3.26
N ILE A 643 2.01 25.89 -4.35
CA ILE A 643 2.89 24.81 -4.82
C ILE A 643 3.65 25.28 -6.06
N LYS A 644 4.97 25.08 -6.04
CA LYS A 644 5.89 25.42 -7.12
C LYS A 644 6.39 24.15 -7.78
N THR A 645 6.69 24.22 -9.07
CA THR A 645 7.33 23.16 -9.85
C THR A 645 8.28 23.79 -10.86
N THR A 646 8.82 23.00 -11.78
CA THR A 646 9.68 23.45 -12.87
C THR A 646 9.57 22.52 -14.08
N THR A 647 9.63 23.09 -15.28
CA THR A 647 9.65 22.34 -16.56
C THR A 647 11.02 22.37 -17.22
N ASP A 648 11.87 23.33 -16.87
CA ASP A 648 13.23 23.51 -17.38
C ASP A 648 14.32 23.10 -16.36
N GLY A 649 13.95 22.89 -15.09
CA GLY A 649 14.88 22.59 -14.01
C GLY A 649 15.65 23.83 -13.53
N ALA A 650 15.24 25.05 -13.88
CA ALA A 650 15.95 26.29 -13.55
C ALA A 650 15.03 27.42 -13.08
N THR A 651 13.78 27.44 -13.54
CA THR A 651 12.80 28.47 -13.19
C THR A 651 11.57 27.88 -12.51
N PHE A 652 11.00 28.64 -11.57
CA PHE A 652 9.74 28.25 -10.93
C PHE A 652 8.56 28.47 -11.87
N THR A 653 7.70 27.46 -11.93
CA THR A 653 6.36 27.52 -12.51
C THR A 653 5.36 27.20 -11.40
N ALA A 654 4.20 27.85 -11.39
CA ALA A 654 3.15 27.51 -10.43
C ALA A 654 2.54 26.13 -10.78
N PHE A 655 2.38 25.27 -9.77
CA PHE A 655 1.71 23.99 -9.93
C PHE A 655 0.21 24.18 -9.64
N ASP A 656 -0.52 24.66 -10.64
CA ASP A 656 -1.95 24.95 -10.56
C ASP A 656 -2.67 24.61 -11.89
N GLU A 657 -4.00 24.68 -11.86
CA GLU A 657 -4.84 24.35 -13.02
C GLU A 657 -4.56 25.23 -14.25
N SER A 658 -4.11 26.47 -14.04
CA SER A 658 -3.82 27.39 -15.15
C SER A 658 -2.62 26.92 -15.99
N ASN A 659 -1.71 26.16 -15.37
CA ASN A 659 -0.53 25.59 -16.01
C ASN A 659 -0.70 24.12 -16.45
N ALA A 660 -1.91 23.54 -16.32
CA ALA A 660 -2.16 22.12 -16.65
C ALA A 660 -1.73 21.73 -18.07
N SER A 661 -1.99 22.60 -19.05
CA SER A 661 -1.56 22.38 -20.44
C SER A 661 -0.03 22.33 -20.59
N ALA A 662 0.69 23.22 -19.91
CA ALA A 662 2.15 23.26 -19.94
C ALA A 662 2.77 22.04 -19.22
N LEU A 663 2.14 21.59 -18.13
CA LEU A 663 2.60 20.47 -17.31
C LEU A 663 2.19 19.10 -17.85
N SER A 664 1.22 19.03 -18.78
CA SER A 664 0.67 17.78 -19.33
C SER A 664 1.73 16.82 -19.88
N SER A 665 2.80 17.34 -20.47
CA SER A 665 3.88 16.52 -21.00
C SER A 665 4.73 15.90 -19.87
N ASP A 666 4.89 16.60 -18.75
CA ASP A 666 5.75 16.20 -17.64
C ASP A 666 5.03 15.31 -16.62
N LEU A 667 3.69 15.39 -16.51
CA LEU A 667 2.84 14.55 -15.65
C LEU A 667 2.62 13.11 -16.18
N ALA A 668 3.58 12.60 -16.97
CA ALA A 668 3.43 11.53 -17.96
C ALA A 668 2.48 11.97 -19.08
N PRO A 669 2.84 11.86 -20.37
CA PRO A 669 2.08 12.44 -21.47
C PRO A 669 0.60 12.01 -21.43
N VAL A 670 -0.25 12.90 -20.91
CA VAL A 670 -1.68 12.70 -20.71
C VAL A 670 -2.47 13.85 -21.32
N SER A 671 -3.79 13.69 -21.43
CA SER A 671 -4.66 14.79 -21.85
C SER A 671 -4.59 15.96 -20.84
N PRO A 672 -4.80 17.22 -21.27
CA PRO A 672 -4.87 18.36 -20.36
C PRO A 672 -5.92 18.17 -19.24
N GLN A 673 -7.03 17.49 -19.52
CA GLN A 673 -8.04 17.20 -18.50
C GLN A 673 -7.50 16.27 -17.41
N THR A 674 -6.80 15.20 -17.80
CA THR A 674 -6.15 14.30 -16.86
C THR A 674 -5.06 15.01 -16.06
N ALA A 675 -4.33 15.94 -16.67
CA ALA A 675 -3.35 16.78 -15.98
C ALA A 675 -4.04 17.66 -14.90
N THR A 676 -5.16 18.30 -15.23
CA THR A 676 -5.98 19.05 -14.27
C THR A 676 -6.44 18.19 -13.10
N ASP A 677 -6.88 16.96 -13.36
CA ASP A 677 -7.34 16.06 -12.30
C ASP A 677 -6.19 15.65 -11.36
N ILE A 678 -4.99 15.38 -11.90
CA ILE A 678 -3.78 15.09 -11.10
C ILE A 678 -3.37 16.31 -10.27
N ILE A 679 -3.39 17.51 -10.87
CA ILE A 679 -3.04 18.76 -10.18
C ILE A 679 -4.02 19.02 -9.04
N ARG A 680 -5.33 18.91 -9.29
CA ARG A 680 -6.36 19.08 -8.26
C ARG A 680 -6.18 18.08 -7.12
N TYR A 681 -5.95 16.81 -7.43
CA TYR A 681 -5.70 15.82 -6.40
C TYR A 681 -4.46 16.19 -5.58
N THR A 682 -3.35 16.55 -6.22
CA THR A 682 -2.11 16.92 -5.50
C THR A 682 -2.27 18.18 -4.63
N LEU A 683 -3.05 19.17 -5.07
CA LEU A 683 -3.39 20.37 -4.29
C LEU A 683 -4.21 20.03 -3.03
N GLY A 684 -4.99 18.95 -3.06
CA GLY A 684 -5.81 18.51 -1.93
C GLY A 684 -7.31 18.56 -2.19
N TYR A 685 -7.74 18.55 -3.44
CA TYR A 685 -9.12 18.20 -3.79
C TYR A 685 -9.28 16.68 -3.76
N ASP A 686 -10.38 16.20 -3.21
CA ASP A 686 -10.71 14.78 -3.17
C ASP A 686 -12.00 14.52 -3.96
N ASN A 687 -12.14 13.32 -4.51
CA ASN A 687 -13.32 12.91 -5.26
C ASN A 687 -13.62 11.42 -5.06
N ILE A 688 -14.83 10.98 -5.40
CA ILE A 688 -15.29 9.61 -5.14
C ILE A 688 -14.57 8.52 -5.97
N VAL A 689 -13.86 8.89 -7.03
CA VAL A 689 -13.21 7.94 -7.95
C VAL A 689 -11.75 7.70 -7.56
N SER A 690 -11.11 8.71 -6.96
CA SER A 690 -9.72 8.68 -6.50
C SER A 690 -9.60 8.10 -5.08
N ARG A 691 -8.37 7.77 -4.69
CA ARG A 691 -8.03 7.34 -3.33
C ARG A 691 -8.50 8.38 -2.30
N ASN A 692 -9.41 7.97 -1.41
CA ASN A 692 -9.96 8.82 -0.36
C ASN A 692 -8.87 9.32 0.61
N ARG A 693 -8.88 10.62 0.86
CA ARG A 693 -8.07 11.33 1.87
C ARG A 693 -8.92 12.27 2.74
N THR A 694 -10.23 12.30 2.54
CA THR A 694 -11.16 13.09 3.34
C THR A 694 -11.40 12.41 4.69
N VAL A 695 -11.25 13.17 5.77
CA VAL A 695 -11.37 12.68 7.14
C VAL A 695 -12.16 13.67 8.01
N ALA A 696 -12.91 13.16 8.97
CA ALA A 696 -13.59 13.97 9.97
C ALA A 696 -12.73 14.19 11.23
N ILE A 697 -12.54 15.45 11.63
CA ILE A 697 -11.96 15.86 12.91
C ILE A 697 -12.92 16.86 13.58
N GLY A 698 -13.53 16.44 14.70
CA GLY A 698 -14.59 17.22 15.33
C GLY A 698 -15.83 17.33 14.42
N SER A 699 -16.30 18.55 14.18
CA SER A 699 -17.39 18.84 13.24
C SER A 699 -16.92 19.06 11.80
N ASP A 700 -15.61 19.20 11.58
CA ASP A 700 -15.05 19.51 10.28
C ASP A 700 -14.77 18.23 9.49
N ASN A 701 -14.96 18.29 8.18
CA ASN A 701 -14.70 17.18 7.26
C ASN A 701 -13.87 17.67 6.07
N ASN A 702 -12.54 17.60 6.20
CA ASN A 702 -11.60 18.13 5.21
C ASN A 702 -10.64 17.04 4.71
N VAL A 703 -9.88 17.37 3.66
CA VAL A 703 -8.86 16.48 3.09
C VAL A 703 -7.58 16.56 3.91
N TRP A 704 -7.04 15.41 4.32
CA TRP A 704 -5.67 15.29 4.84
C TRP A 704 -4.67 15.37 3.69
N LYS A 705 -3.92 16.47 3.61
CA LYS A 705 -3.10 16.81 2.44
C LYS A 705 -1.65 16.37 2.56
N LEU A 706 -1.13 16.22 3.79
CA LEU A 706 0.28 15.91 4.04
C LEU A 706 0.55 14.42 3.85
N GLY A 707 1.37 14.10 2.83
CA GLY A 707 1.91 12.75 2.63
C GLY A 707 2.87 12.35 3.76
N ASP A 708 3.21 11.07 3.83
CA ASP A 708 4.15 10.60 4.83
C ASP A 708 5.56 11.18 4.67
N ILE A 709 6.20 11.44 5.82
CA ILE A 709 7.60 11.87 5.91
C ILE A 709 8.36 10.72 6.55
N LEU A 710 8.96 9.89 5.70
CA LEU A 710 9.56 8.64 6.11
C LEU A 710 11.04 8.79 6.49
N THR A 711 11.88 9.12 5.51
CA THR A 711 13.33 9.22 5.74
C THR A 711 13.89 10.62 5.53
N SER A 712 13.09 11.54 4.98
CA SER A 712 13.46 12.94 4.84
C SER A 712 13.38 13.66 6.19
N THR A 713 14.41 13.47 7.03
CA THR A 713 14.53 14.18 8.30
C THR A 713 14.37 15.69 8.09
N PRO A 714 13.42 16.34 8.78
CA PRO A 714 13.19 17.78 8.63
C PRO A 714 14.46 18.58 8.92
N ARG A 715 14.66 19.72 8.24
CA ARG A 715 15.75 20.67 8.51
C ARG A 715 15.22 22.04 8.88
N ILE A 716 15.86 22.63 9.88
CA ILE A 716 15.50 23.95 10.40
C ILE A 716 16.46 24.99 9.83
N VAL A 717 15.88 26.07 9.32
CA VAL A 717 16.58 27.32 9.02
C VAL A 717 16.07 28.37 9.99
N SER A 718 16.92 28.71 10.95
CA SER A 718 16.62 29.62 12.05
C SER A 718 17.60 30.79 12.12
N SER A 719 17.51 31.58 13.17
CA SER A 719 18.46 32.64 13.50
C SER A 719 19.84 32.14 13.92
N ILE A 720 20.01 30.83 14.16
CA ILE A 720 21.29 30.24 14.57
C ILE A 720 22.19 30.05 13.33
N PRO A 721 23.44 30.56 13.34
CA PRO A 721 24.39 30.35 12.24
C PRO A 721 24.59 28.88 11.88
N LEU A 722 24.46 28.53 10.61
CA LEU A 722 24.59 27.15 10.12
C LEU A 722 26.04 26.66 10.08
N VAL A 723 27.00 27.58 9.89
CA VAL A 723 28.43 27.29 9.75
C VAL A 723 29.23 28.31 10.57
N LYS A 724 30.42 27.92 11.05
CA LYS A 724 31.28 28.74 11.89
C LYS A 724 32.42 29.43 11.12
N TYR A 725 32.12 30.05 9.98
CA TYR A 725 33.14 30.70 9.14
C TYR A 725 33.81 31.88 9.86
N TYR A 726 33.06 32.57 10.71
CA TYR A 726 33.58 33.67 11.52
C TYR A 726 34.59 33.16 12.56
N GLU A 727 34.27 32.10 13.31
CA GLU A 727 35.14 31.55 14.34
C GLU A 727 36.36 30.82 13.74
N THR A 728 36.17 30.09 12.64
CA THR A 728 37.21 29.23 12.06
C THR A 728 38.17 30.02 11.17
N TYR A 729 37.65 30.91 10.32
CA TYR A 729 38.44 31.63 9.31
C TYR A 729 38.52 33.15 9.54
N SER A 730 37.97 33.66 10.64
CA SER A 730 37.91 35.10 10.95
C SER A 730 37.17 35.93 9.89
N ASP A 731 36.20 35.33 9.21
CA ASP A 731 35.45 35.98 8.13
C ASP A 731 34.41 36.97 8.67
N ARG A 732 34.76 38.26 8.67
CA ARG A 732 33.89 39.36 9.12
C ARG A 732 32.69 39.59 8.20
N THR A 733 32.71 39.11 6.96
CA THR A 733 31.60 39.31 6.02
C THR A 733 30.45 38.35 6.33
N TYR A 734 30.78 37.14 6.76
CA TYR A 734 29.84 36.21 7.38
C TYR A 734 29.46 36.72 8.78
N GLY A 735 30.50 37.01 9.57
CA GLY A 735 30.52 37.82 10.79
C GLY A 735 29.69 37.31 11.96
N PRO A 736 29.90 37.86 13.16
CA PRO A 736 29.11 37.47 14.33
C PRO A 736 27.70 38.05 14.22
N ILE A 737 26.72 37.29 14.66
CA ILE A 737 25.28 37.64 14.66
C ILE A 737 24.96 38.97 15.37
N SER A 738 25.83 39.44 16.26
CA SER A 738 25.70 40.72 16.96
C SER A 738 25.93 41.94 16.07
N ASP A 739 26.58 41.78 14.92
CA ASP A 739 26.92 42.87 13.99
C ASP A 739 25.97 42.89 12.79
N ASN A 740 25.10 43.89 12.75
CA ASN A 740 24.06 44.06 11.72
C ASN A 740 24.61 44.33 10.31
N THR A 741 25.91 44.57 10.14
CA THR A 741 26.55 44.78 8.83
C THR A 741 27.00 43.47 8.18
N THR A 742 26.90 42.36 8.90
CA THR A 742 27.35 41.02 8.50
C THR A 742 26.19 40.17 7.99
N PHE A 743 26.48 39.07 7.30
CA PHE A 743 25.43 38.19 6.77
C PHE A 743 24.54 37.60 7.87
N THR A 744 25.14 37.06 8.93
CA THR A 744 24.37 36.43 10.02
C THR A 744 23.69 37.45 10.93
N GLY A 745 24.26 38.65 11.08
CA GLY A 745 23.66 39.73 11.88
C GLY A 745 22.57 40.53 11.14
N GLY A 746 22.40 40.32 9.84
CA GLY A 746 21.34 40.94 9.05
C GLY A 746 19.93 40.55 9.53
N ASN A 747 18.97 41.46 9.39
CA ASN A 747 17.59 41.23 9.86
C ASN A 747 16.92 40.02 9.19
N ILE A 748 17.18 39.78 7.91
CA ILE A 748 16.65 38.60 7.20
C ILE A 748 17.10 37.33 7.90
N TYR A 749 18.39 37.20 8.25
CA TYR A 749 18.95 36.01 8.89
C TYR A 749 18.41 35.81 10.31
N LYS A 750 18.40 36.87 11.13
CA LYS A 750 17.94 36.79 12.53
C LYS A 750 16.44 36.55 12.69
N ASN A 751 15.65 36.84 11.66
CA ASN A 751 14.21 36.66 11.67
C ASN A 751 13.76 35.35 11.00
N ARG A 752 14.70 34.48 10.58
CA ARG A 752 14.36 33.18 9.99
C ARG A 752 13.69 32.26 11.02
N GLY A 753 12.78 31.44 10.50
CA GLY A 753 12.08 30.41 11.25
C GLY A 753 11.27 29.53 10.30
N MET A 754 11.95 28.69 9.53
CA MET A 754 11.34 27.78 8.56
C MET A 754 11.85 26.36 8.75
N VAL A 755 10.97 25.39 8.54
CA VAL A 755 11.30 23.96 8.48
C VAL A 755 11.13 23.46 7.06
N PHE A 756 12.07 22.67 6.57
CA PHE A 756 11.98 21.99 5.29
C PHE A 756 11.90 20.47 5.50
N ALA A 757 10.93 19.81 4.88
CA ALA A 757 10.78 18.36 4.94
C ALA A 757 10.31 17.82 3.60
N GLY A 758 10.95 16.75 3.11
CA GLY A 758 10.51 16.01 1.94
C GLY A 758 9.33 15.11 2.28
N GLY A 759 8.28 15.20 1.48
CA GLY A 759 7.06 14.43 1.59
C GLY A 759 6.94 13.40 0.48
N ASN A 760 6.30 12.28 0.81
CA ASN A 760 5.99 11.22 -0.14
C ASN A 760 4.71 11.47 -0.95
N ASP A 761 4.26 12.72 -0.97
CA ASP A 761 3.25 13.28 -1.85
C ASP A 761 3.87 14.01 -3.06
N GLY A 762 5.19 13.89 -3.24
CA GLY A 762 5.91 14.47 -4.38
C GLY A 762 6.71 15.72 -4.07
N MET A 763 6.62 16.25 -2.84
CA MET A 763 6.96 17.66 -2.59
C MET A 763 8.03 17.81 -1.51
N LEU A 764 8.86 18.86 -1.63
CA LEU A 764 9.52 19.47 -0.49
C LEU A 764 8.57 20.50 0.11
N HIS A 765 8.21 20.36 1.38
CA HIS A 765 7.37 21.32 2.10
C HIS A 765 8.22 22.31 2.90
N ALA A 766 7.77 23.56 2.95
CA ALA A 766 8.30 24.61 3.82
C ALA A 766 7.24 25.02 4.85
N PHE A 767 7.48 24.73 6.13
CA PHE A 767 6.57 25.06 7.24
C PHE A 767 7.11 26.16 8.13
N LYS A 768 6.25 27.10 8.53
CA LYS A 768 6.63 28.20 9.42
C LYS A 768 6.94 27.68 10.83
N LEU A 769 8.20 27.76 11.26
CA LEU A 769 8.64 27.33 12.60
C LEU A 769 8.32 28.39 13.66
N GLY A 770 8.59 29.66 13.36
CA GLY A 770 8.69 30.73 14.36
C GLY A 770 10.14 31.00 14.80
N LYS A 771 10.35 32.11 15.49
CA LYS A 771 11.67 32.53 15.99
C LYS A 771 11.86 32.03 17.42
N LEU A 772 12.85 31.17 17.64
CA LEU A 772 13.24 30.71 18.96
C LEU A 772 14.01 31.81 19.71
N GLU A 773 13.54 32.15 20.90
CA GLU A 773 14.16 33.14 21.80
C GLU A 773 14.42 32.50 23.17
N GLN A 774 15.62 32.67 23.70
CA GLN A 774 16.00 32.15 25.02
C GLN A 774 16.12 33.24 26.09
N GLY A 775 16.02 34.50 25.66
CA GLY A 775 16.06 35.66 26.54
C GLY A 775 15.08 36.71 26.05
N TRP A 776 14.21 37.18 26.94
CA TRP A 776 13.27 38.27 26.67
C TRP A 776 12.99 39.09 27.94
N SER A 777 12.43 40.28 27.76
CA SER A 777 12.05 41.16 28.87
C SER A 777 10.92 40.52 29.69
N GLY A 778 11.08 40.45 31.02
CA GLY A 778 10.10 39.85 31.92
C GLY A 778 10.21 38.33 32.09
N GLN A 779 11.21 37.68 31.49
CA GLN A 779 11.44 36.24 31.62
C GLN A 779 11.75 35.81 33.06
N ASN A 780 11.03 34.83 33.59
CA ASN A 780 11.39 34.13 34.82
C ASN A 780 12.40 33.03 34.53
N LYS A 781 13.70 33.37 34.52
CA LYS A 781 14.80 32.45 34.18
C LYS A 781 14.88 31.17 35.02
N GLN A 782 14.23 31.12 36.18
CA GLN A 782 14.19 29.90 37.00
C GLN A 782 13.38 28.80 36.31
N VAL A 783 12.22 29.14 35.75
CA VAL A 783 11.27 28.17 35.18
C VAL A 783 11.08 28.31 33.67
N GLU A 784 11.18 29.51 33.11
CA GLU A 784 11.02 29.77 31.68
C GLU A 784 12.37 29.68 30.95
N LYS A 785 12.49 28.77 29.98
CA LYS A 785 13.77 28.43 29.32
C LYS A 785 13.84 28.82 27.84
N ALA A 786 12.69 28.88 27.16
CA ALA A 786 12.60 29.30 25.77
C ALA A 786 11.21 29.86 25.47
N LYS A 787 11.12 30.65 24.39
CA LYS A 787 9.90 31.18 23.82
C LYS A 787 9.94 31.06 22.31
N LEU A 788 8.83 30.69 21.70
CA LEU A 788 8.66 30.67 20.25
C LEU A 788 7.81 31.88 19.84
N THR A 789 8.44 32.85 19.19
CA THR A 789 7.79 34.10 18.76
C THR A 789 7.36 34.01 17.30
N ASN A 790 6.08 34.25 17.03
CA ASN A 790 5.57 34.43 15.67
C ASN A 790 5.72 35.91 15.25
N LEU A 791 6.71 36.20 14.41
CA LEU A 791 6.99 37.57 13.96
C LEU A 791 5.91 38.14 13.03
N ASP A 792 5.23 37.27 12.29
CA ASP A 792 4.10 37.63 11.44
C ASP A 792 2.86 36.89 11.95
N THR A 793 2.02 37.59 12.71
CA THR A 793 0.82 37.02 13.32
C THR A 793 -0.31 36.76 12.33
N SER A 794 -0.19 37.20 11.07
CA SER A 794 -1.21 36.92 10.04
C SER A 794 -1.17 35.48 9.56
N VAL A 795 -0.03 34.80 9.68
CA VAL A 795 0.15 33.39 9.35
C VAL A 795 0.53 32.59 10.59
N PRO A 796 -0.27 31.58 11.00
CA PRO A 796 0.01 30.76 12.18
C PRO A 796 1.28 29.90 12.04
N LEU A 797 1.85 29.52 13.18
CA LEU A 797 2.97 28.57 13.24
C LEU A 797 2.53 27.17 12.79
N GLY A 798 3.44 26.46 12.14
CA GLY A 798 3.22 25.14 11.53
C GLY A 798 2.49 25.17 10.19
N GLN A 799 2.03 26.33 9.71
CA GLN A 799 1.40 26.44 8.39
C GLN A 799 2.42 26.21 7.27
N GLU A 800 2.00 25.52 6.19
CA GLU A 800 2.78 25.41 4.97
C GLU A 800 2.81 26.77 4.26
N MET A 801 4.01 27.30 4.06
CA MET A 801 4.25 28.56 3.36
C MET A 801 4.33 28.34 1.86
N TRP A 802 4.95 27.24 1.44
CA TRP A 802 5.02 26.79 0.06
C TRP A 802 5.47 25.33 -0.04
N GLY A 803 5.18 24.68 -1.16
CA GLY A 803 5.71 23.38 -1.55
C GLY A 803 6.49 23.44 -2.86
N PHE A 804 7.45 22.54 -3.08
CA PHE A 804 8.19 22.41 -4.33
C PHE A 804 8.20 20.97 -4.85
N ILE A 805 7.77 20.77 -6.09
CA ILE A 805 7.78 19.48 -6.79
C ILE A 805 8.88 19.51 -7.85
N PRO A 806 9.94 18.68 -7.73
CA PRO A 806 10.95 18.59 -8.76
C PRO A 806 10.36 18.02 -10.05
N LYS A 807 10.89 18.42 -11.20
CA LYS A 807 10.40 18.02 -12.53
C LYS A 807 10.31 16.51 -12.65
N ASN A 808 11.31 15.79 -12.15
CA ASN A 808 11.34 14.34 -12.25
C ASN A 808 10.38 13.60 -11.29
N ALA A 809 9.75 14.29 -10.33
CA ALA A 809 8.67 13.69 -9.53
C ALA A 809 7.31 13.74 -10.25
N LEU A 810 7.12 14.68 -11.19
CA LEU A 810 5.85 14.92 -11.89
C LEU A 810 5.22 13.67 -12.54
N PRO A 811 5.97 12.81 -13.27
CA PRO A 811 5.37 11.64 -13.94
C PRO A 811 4.72 10.63 -12.99
N TYR A 812 5.10 10.66 -11.71
CA TYR A 812 4.66 9.72 -10.69
C TYR A 812 3.43 10.20 -9.93
N LEU A 813 3.06 11.49 -9.99
CA LEU A 813 1.94 12.05 -9.21
C LEU A 813 0.59 11.40 -9.53
N LYS A 814 0.42 10.89 -10.76
CA LYS A 814 -0.78 10.15 -11.17
C LYS A 814 -1.08 8.93 -10.28
N TYR A 815 -0.04 8.34 -9.66
CA TYR A 815 -0.21 7.17 -8.80
C TYR A 815 -0.80 7.54 -7.43
N LEU A 816 -0.64 8.79 -6.96
CA LEU A 816 -1.17 9.23 -5.67
C LEU A 816 -2.70 9.10 -5.57
N SER A 817 -3.40 9.28 -6.70
CA SER A 817 -4.85 9.16 -6.81
C SER A 817 -5.35 7.72 -7.01
N ASP A 818 -4.47 6.74 -7.24
CA ASP A 818 -4.85 5.35 -7.48
C ASP A 818 -5.41 4.71 -6.20
N ASN A 819 -6.61 4.11 -6.28
CA ASN A 819 -7.23 3.42 -5.14
C ASN A 819 -6.37 2.25 -4.61
N ASN A 820 -5.52 1.67 -5.46
CA ASN A 820 -4.58 0.62 -5.13
C ASN A 820 -3.17 1.14 -4.86
N TYR A 821 -3.00 2.43 -4.57
CA TYR A 821 -1.70 3.06 -4.28
C TYR A 821 -0.87 2.19 -3.33
N CYS A 822 0.25 1.72 -3.86
CA CYS A 822 1.36 1.22 -3.06
C CYS A 822 2.27 2.40 -2.74
N HIS A 823 2.96 2.38 -1.61
CA HIS A 823 3.88 3.45 -1.25
C HIS A 823 5.00 3.55 -2.28
N LEU A 824 5.14 4.72 -2.90
CA LEU A 824 6.31 5.09 -3.69
C LEU A 824 7.28 5.86 -2.79
N ALA A 825 8.50 6.11 -3.24
CA ALA A 825 9.32 7.18 -2.67
C ALA A 825 9.32 8.33 -3.67
N TYR A 826 9.06 9.55 -3.22
CA TYR A 826 9.18 10.77 -4.03
C TYR A 826 10.38 11.62 -3.59
N VAL A 827 10.14 12.67 -2.80
CA VAL A 827 11.18 13.54 -2.26
C VAL A 827 11.53 13.04 -0.87
N ASP A 828 12.48 12.10 -0.79
CA ASP A 828 12.77 11.37 0.44
C ASP A 828 14.18 11.65 0.99
N LEU A 829 15.04 12.38 0.27
CA LEU A 829 16.34 12.77 0.82
C LEU A 829 16.14 13.82 1.92
N PRO A 830 16.78 13.70 3.09
CA PRO A 830 16.85 14.79 4.06
C PRO A 830 17.41 16.04 3.39
N PRO A 831 16.74 17.21 3.49
CA PRO A 831 17.30 18.44 2.96
C PRO A 831 18.69 18.69 3.55
N TYR A 832 19.60 19.23 2.75
CA TYR A 832 20.93 19.64 3.18
C TYR A 832 21.03 21.16 3.03
N VAL A 833 21.18 21.88 4.15
CA VAL A 833 21.21 23.34 4.16
C VAL A 833 22.58 23.83 4.63
N PHE A 834 23.14 24.80 3.93
CA PHE A 834 24.43 25.41 4.25
C PHE A 834 24.53 26.83 3.70
N ASP A 835 25.49 27.60 4.21
CA ASP A 835 25.77 28.96 3.73
C ASP A 835 26.98 28.96 2.77
N ALA A 836 26.87 29.69 1.65
CA ALA A 836 27.92 29.80 0.63
C ALA A 836 27.99 31.20 0.02
N SER A 837 29.20 31.63 -0.35
CA SER A 837 29.42 32.98 -0.92
C SER A 837 29.30 32.98 -2.45
N ILE A 838 28.08 32.82 -2.96
CA ILE A 838 27.79 32.69 -4.40
C ILE A 838 26.97 33.85 -5.00
N GLY A 839 26.65 34.87 -4.19
CA GLY A 839 25.85 36.04 -4.58
C GLY A 839 26.53 36.99 -5.57
N GLY A 840 27.86 36.89 -5.74
CA GLY A 840 28.66 37.65 -6.71
C GLY A 840 29.44 36.75 -7.67
N ASN A 841 30.42 37.29 -8.39
CA ASN A 841 31.39 36.47 -9.13
C ASN A 841 32.43 35.88 -8.17
N PRO A 842 33.03 34.71 -8.49
CA PRO A 842 34.06 34.09 -7.65
C PRO A 842 35.24 35.01 -7.31
N THR A 843 35.61 35.88 -8.25
CA THR A 843 36.76 36.80 -8.17
C THR A 843 36.46 38.14 -7.50
N ASP A 844 35.20 38.41 -7.16
CA ASP A 844 34.83 39.66 -6.48
C ASP A 844 35.27 39.59 -5.00
N THR A 845 35.63 40.75 -4.44
CA THR A 845 35.85 40.86 -2.99
C THR A 845 34.58 40.48 -2.26
N ARG A 846 34.67 39.52 -1.33
CA ARG A 846 33.51 39.03 -0.61
C ARG A 846 32.93 40.10 0.29
N THR A 847 31.60 40.14 0.35
CA THR A 847 30.81 41.06 1.19
C THR A 847 29.68 40.30 1.86
N ALA A 848 29.01 40.91 2.86
CA ALA A 848 27.82 40.33 3.48
C ALA A 848 26.72 40.00 2.45
N SER A 849 26.58 40.81 1.39
CA SER A 849 25.62 40.58 0.30
C SER A 849 26.05 39.50 -0.70
N SER A 850 27.25 38.94 -0.57
CA SER A 850 27.72 37.82 -1.39
C SER A 850 27.27 36.46 -0.84
N TRP A 851 26.88 36.40 0.42
CA TRP A 851 26.44 35.17 1.08
C TRP A 851 25.01 34.80 0.74
N ARG A 852 24.78 33.49 0.58
CA ARG A 852 23.47 32.87 0.37
C ARG A 852 23.32 31.64 1.24
N THR A 853 22.09 31.32 1.61
CA THR A 853 21.73 30.07 2.29
C THR A 853 21.11 29.13 1.27
N ILE A 854 21.77 28.00 1.00
CA ILE A 854 21.41 27.07 -0.05
C ILE A 854 20.83 25.81 0.56
N LEU A 855 19.72 25.33 0.00
CA LEU A 855 19.11 24.05 0.31
C LEU A 855 19.30 23.12 -0.88
N ILE A 856 19.87 21.94 -0.66
CA ILE A 856 19.92 20.85 -1.63
C ILE A 856 18.98 19.74 -1.16
N GLY A 857 18.00 19.41 -1.99
CA GLY A 857 17.10 18.28 -1.80
C GLY A 857 17.31 17.21 -2.86
N GLY A 858 16.64 16.08 -2.71
CA GLY A 858 16.71 15.00 -3.69
C GLY A 858 15.67 13.92 -3.45
N MET A 859 15.52 13.05 -4.43
CA MET A 859 14.55 11.97 -4.41
C MET A 859 15.01 10.73 -3.63
N ARG A 860 16.31 10.59 -3.33
CA ARG A 860 16.90 9.44 -2.64
C ARG A 860 16.62 8.13 -3.38
N THR A 861 15.68 7.30 -2.91
CA THR A 861 15.24 6.08 -3.59
C THR A 861 14.01 6.30 -4.46
N GLY A 862 13.52 7.53 -4.55
CA GLY A 862 12.44 7.91 -5.44
C GLY A 862 12.86 8.09 -6.89
N GLY A 863 11.90 7.94 -7.78
CA GLY A 863 12.10 7.98 -9.23
C GLY A 863 12.59 6.66 -9.81
N ALA A 864 13.31 6.74 -10.93
CA ALA A 864 13.91 5.62 -11.65
C ALA A 864 15.35 5.93 -12.03
N CYS A 865 16.11 4.94 -12.48
CA CYS A 865 17.51 5.15 -12.84
C CYS A 865 17.75 5.24 -14.36
N LYS A 866 16.96 4.56 -15.19
CA LYS A 866 17.23 4.40 -16.63
C LYS A 866 15.97 4.40 -17.47
N ASP A 867 16.10 4.81 -18.74
CA ASP A 867 14.99 4.71 -19.68
C ASP A 867 14.76 3.28 -20.17
N THR A 868 15.82 2.47 -20.21
CA THR A 868 15.72 1.06 -20.58
C THR A 868 16.66 0.24 -19.75
N CYS A 869 16.10 -0.81 -19.14
CA CYS A 869 16.82 -1.71 -18.28
C CYS A 869 17.45 -2.87 -19.07
N ALA A 870 18.78 -2.89 -19.15
CA ALA A 870 19.52 -3.97 -19.79
C ALA A 870 19.71 -5.20 -18.88
N THR A 871 19.57 -5.02 -17.57
CA THR A 871 19.73 -6.06 -16.55
C THR A 871 18.58 -6.00 -15.55
N SER A 872 18.49 -7.00 -14.65
CA SER A 872 17.54 -6.95 -13.55
C SER A 872 17.94 -5.98 -12.43
N ASP A 873 19.16 -5.44 -12.41
CA ASP A 873 19.65 -4.59 -11.31
C ASP A 873 19.33 -3.10 -11.55
N CYS A 874 18.24 -2.79 -12.25
CA CYS A 874 17.82 -1.41 -12.53
C CYS A 874 16.30 -1.20 -12.44
N VAL A 875 15.89 0.07 -12.28
CA VAL A 875 14.48 0.51 -12.28
C VAL A 875 14.25 1.44 -13.47
N GLN A 876 13.28 1.07 -14.31
CA GLN A 876 12.98 1.79 -15.57
C GLN A 876 12.05 2.98 -15.35
N THR A 877 12.24 4.08 -16.08
CA THR A 877 11.40 5.28 -16.04
C THR A 877 9.96 5.04 -16.54
N PRO A 878 8.97 5.82 -16.06
CA PRO A 878 7.58 5.73 -16.50
C PRO A 878 7.35 6.35 -17.88
N ALA A 879 8.28 7.18 -18.36
CA ALA A 879 8.28 7.78 -19.69
C ALA A 879 9.71 8.10 -20.09
N THR A 880 10.03 7.96 -21.39
CA THR A 880 11.38 8.21 -21.91
C THR A 880 11.84 9.63 -21.59
N GLY A 881 13.03 9.75 -21.02
CA GLY A 881 13.65 11.01 -20.65
C GLY A 881 13.03 11.67 -19.41
N LYS A 882 12.09 11.01 -18.72
CA LYS A 882 11.31 11.62 -17.62
C LYS A 882 11.16 10.70 -16.44
N GLY A 883 11.39 11.23 -15.25
CA GLY A 883 11.20 10.49 -14.00
C GLY A 883 12.48 9.86 -13.45
N PHE A 884 13.65 10.38 -13.83
CA PHE A 884 14.91 9.96 -13.21
C PHE A 884 14.98 10.44 -11.77
N SER A 885 15.64 9.68 -10.89
CA SER A 885 15.99 10.19 -9.58
C SER A 885 16.85 11.46 -9.73
N SER A 886 16.50 12.52 -9.01
CA SER A 886 17.14 13.83 -9.19
C SER A 886 17.59 14.47 -7.86
N TYR A 887 18.49 15.44 -7.98
CA TYR A 887 18.85 16.41 -6.96
C TYR A 887 18.38 17.79 -7.41
N PHE A 888 18.06 18.69 -6.49
CA PHE A 888 17.74 20.08 -6.81
C PHE A 888 18.32 21.02 -5.75
N ALA A 889 18.62 22.25 -6.15
CA ALA A 889 19.15 23.29 -5.29
C ALA A 889 18.28 24.54 -5.31
N LEU A 890 17.98 25.06 -4.13
CA LEU A 890 17.20 26.28 -3.90
C LEU A 890 18.06 27.28 -3.13
N ASP A 891 17.97 28.56 -3.48
CA ASP A 891 18.41 29.66 -2.62
C ASP A 891 17.27 30.00 -1.67
N VAL A 892 17.48 29.72 -0.39
CA VAL A 892 16.56 29.97 0.72
C VAL A 892 17.12 31.05 1.67
N THR A 893 17.94 31.96 1.16
CA THR A 893 18.47 33.10 1.93
C THR A 893 17.36 33.90 2.60
N ASN A 894 16.26 34.11 1.87
CA ASN A 894 14.97 34.43 2.44
C ASN A 894 14.07 33.18 2.31
N PRO A 895 13.81 32.43 3.41
CA PRO A 895 13.07 31.17 3.33
C PRO A 895 11.59 31.36 2.94
N GLU A 896 11.03 32.56 3.08
CA GLU A 896 9.66 32.87 2.64
C GLU A 896 9.57 33.13 1.13
N ALA A 897 10.69 33.50 0.49
CA ALA A 897 10.75 33.82 -0.93
C ALA A 897 11.96 33.11 -1.58
N PRO A 898 11.91 31.77 -1.74
CA PRO A 898 13.00 31.02 -2.32
C PRO A 898 13.15 31.30 -3.83
N SER A 899 14.31 30.95 -4.40
CA SER A 899 14.51 30.80 -5.84
C SER A 899 15.11 29.44 -6.19
N LEU A 900 14.73 28.90 -7.35
CA LEU A 900 15.33 27.68 -7.91
C LEU A 900 16.69 28.04 -8.54
N LEU A 901 17.74 27.30 -8.20
CA LEU A 901 19.03 27.42 -8.85
C LEU A 901 19.15 26.42 -10.00
N TRP A 902 18.89 25.15 -9.71
CA TRP A 902 18.95 24.08 -10.70
C TRP A 902 18.32 22.78 -10.19
N GLU A 903 17.92 21.92 -11.11
CA GLU A 903 17.67 20.49 -10.93
C GLU A 903 18.71 19.68 -11.73
N PHE A 904 19.14 18.55 -11.19
CA PHE A 904 20.11 17.64 -11.77
C PHE A 904 19.56 16.22 -11.80
N SER A 905 19.45 15.66 -13.00
CA SER A 905 19.28 14.24 -13.24
C SER A 905 20.16 13.81 -14.41
N ASP A 906 20.56 12.54 -14.42
CA ASP A 906 21.35 11.93 -15.49
C ASP A 906 21.05 10.42 -15.50
N GLU A 907 20.99 9.80 -16.68
CA GLU A 907 20.76 8.34 -16.82
C GLU A 907 21.87 7.50 -16.16
N THR A 908 23.05 8.10 -15.98
CA THR A 908 24.21 7.48 -15.32
C THR A 908 24.35 7.86 -13.84
N LEU A 909 23.42 8.65 -13.30
CA LEU A 909 23.41 9.02 -11.88
C LEU A 909 22.94 7.87 -10.98
N GLY A 910 21.96 7.09 -11.43
CA GLY A 910 21.24 6.17 -10.55
C GLY A 910 20.36 6.91 -9.53
N PHE A 911 20.02 6.25 -8.43
CA PHE A 911 19.22 6.82 -7.34
C PHE A 911 20.00 7.86 -6.53
N SER A 912 19.40 9.01 -6.22
CA SER A 912 20.04 10.16 -5.56
C SER A 912 20.30 9.97 -4.05
N THR A 913 20.94 8.85 -3.68
CA THR A 913 21.18 8.39 -2.30
C THR A 913 22.45 8.94 -1.64
N THR A 914 23.40 9.46 -2.41
CA THR A 914 24.74 9.83 -1.90
C THR A 914 24.72 11.14 -1.10
N GLY A 915 23.87 12.08 -1.50
CA GLY A 915 23.83 13.43 -0.93
C GLY A 915 24.98 14.30 -1.46
N PRO A 916 24.93 15.61 -1.25
CA PRO A 916 25.94 16.53 -1.76
C PRO A 916 27.21 16.54 -0.91
N ALA A 917 28.37 16.59 -1.57
CA ALA A 917 29.62 17.09 -0.96
C ALA A 917 29.89 18.51 -1.50
N ILE A 918 30.09 19.48 -0.60
CA ILE A 918 30.31 20.89 -0.98
C ILE A 918 31.80 21.21 -0.92
N VAL A 919 32.35 21.67 -2.04
CA VAL A 919 33.78 22.01 -2.17
C VAL A 919 33.91 23.50 -2.46
N ARG A 920 34.72 24.18 -1.66
CA ARG A 920 35.14 25.58 -1.86
C ARG A 920 36.62 25.62 -2.22
N ILE A 921 36.94 26.35 -3.29
CA ILE A 921 38.30 26.68 -3.70
C ILE A 921 38.47 28.20 -3.68
N ASN A 922 39.58 28.71 -3.14
CA ASN A 922 39.88 30.15 -3.19
C ASN A 922 39.94 30.62 -4.65
N ALA A 923 39.44 31.82 -4.99
CA ALA A 923 39.47 32.29 -6.38
C ALA A 923 40.85 32.86 -6.74
N PHE A 924 41.25 32.78 -8.02
CA PHE A 924 42.47 33.42 -8.49
C PHE A 924 42.31 34.93 -8.52
N ASN A 925 43.19 35.64 -7.81
CA ASN A 925 43.24 37.09 -7.80
C ASN A 925 44.26 37.55 -8.87
N SER A 926 43.76 38.15 -9.95
CA SER A 926 44.61 38.62 -11.05
C SER A 926 45.60 39.71 -10.64
N ALA A 927 45.32 40.48 -9.59
CA ALA A 927 46.20 41.54 -9.11
C ALA A 927 47.40 40.98 -8.31
N SER A 928 47.22 39.91 -7.54
CA SER A 928 48.30 39.28 -6.76
C SER A 928 48.91 38.06 -7.44
N SER A 929 48.30 37.56 -8.52
CA SER A 929 48.63 36.29 -9.17
C SER A 929 48.62 35.08 -8.22
N LEU A 930 47.83 35.17 -7.15
CA LEU A 930 47.68 34.13 -6.13
C LEU A 930 46.20 33.85 -5.89
N ARG A 931 45.91 32.66 -5.34
CA ARG A 931 44.57 32.32 -4.85
C ARG A 931 44.31 33.12 -3.56
N ASP A 932 43.14 33.75 -3.45
CA ASP A 932 42.83 34.71 -2.38
C ASP A 932 41.57 34.30 -1.61
N LYS A 933 41.73 34.09 -0.30
CA LYS A 933 40.66 33.69 0.61
C LYS A 933 39.65 34.79 0.92
N ASN A 934 39.96 36.05 0.60
CA ASN A 934 39.08 37.20 0.82
C ASN A 934 38.08 37.41 -0.33
N LEU A 935 38.26 36.70 -1.44
CA LEU A 935 37.30 36.67 -2.55
C LEU A 935 36.18 35.68 -2.26
N ASN A 936 35.10 35.73 -3.04
CA ASN A 936 33.97 34.82 -2.91
C ASN A 936 34.38 33.34 -2.98
N GLY A 937 35.34 33.04 -3.85
CA GLY A 937 35.78 31.67 -4.11
C GLY A 937 34.90 30.94 -5.12
N GLU A 938 35.41 29.83 -5.62
CA GLU A 938 34.72 28.92 -6.53
C GLU A 938 34.06 27.82 -5.71
N TRP A 939 32.75 27.67 -5.86
CA TRP A 939 31.96 26.69 -5.13
C TRP A 939 31.44 25.61 -6.06
N TYR A 940 31.62 24.36 -5.64
CA TYR A 940 31.21 23.17 -6.37
C TYR A 940 30.38 22.25 -5.48
N VAL A 941 29.53 21.47 -6.13
CA VAL A 941 28.84 20.34 -5.53
C VAL A 941 29.28 19.07 -6.23
N VAL A 942 29.60 18.06 -5.45
CA VAL A 942 29.99 16.72 -5.92
C VAL A 942 28.88 15.75 -5.58
N PHE A 943 28.41 15.02 -6.59
CA PHE A 943 27.47 13.91 -6.45
C PHE A 943 28.13 12.60 -6.90
N GLY A 944 27.88 11.51 -6.20
CA GLY A 944 28.31 10.17 -6.59
C GLY A 944 27.17 9.43 -7.26
N SER A 945 27.48 8.56 -8.22
CA SER A 945 26.48 7.66 -8.81
C SER A 945 25.94 6.73 -7.73
N GLY A 946 24.62 6.73 -7.54
CA GLY A 946 23.95 5.84 -6.62
C GLY A 946 23.62 4.47 -7.21
N PRO A 947 22.97 3.60 -6.42
CA PRO A 947 22.48 2.30 -6.90
C PRO A 947 21.44 2.50 -8.00
N THR A 948 21.23 1.49 -8.84
CA THR A 948 20.25 1.50 -9.94
C THR A 948 19.02 0.65 -9.64
N GLY A 949 19.06 -0.26 -8.66
CA GLY A 949 17.94 -1.14 -8.33
C GLY A 949 18.40 -2.50 -7.80
N PRO A 950 17.65 -3.59 -8.03
CA PRO A 950 16.21 -3.57 -8.27
C PRO A 950 15.41 -3.28 -6.99
N ILE A 951 14.12 -3.07 -7.21
CA ILE A 951 13.09 -3.30 -6.21
C ILE A 951 12.60 -4.74 -6.43
N ASP A 952 12.63 -5.57 -5.39
CA ASP A 952 12.21 -6.96 -5.51
C ASP A 952 10.67 -7.14 -5.42
N THR A 953 10.19 -8.38 -5.53
CA THR A 953 8.76 -8.71 -5.46
C THR A 953 8.14 -8.50 -4.07
N THR A 954 8.95 -8.30 -3.04
CA THR A 954 8.52 -7.91 -1.68
C THR A 954 8.50 -6.39 -1.50
N TYR A 955 8.77 -5.63 -2.56
CA TYR A 955 8.89 -4.17 -2.55
C TYR A 955 10.09 -3.66 -1.73
N GLN A 956 11.13 -4.49 -1.56
CA GLN A 956 12.38 -4.09 -0.93
C GLN A 956 13.35 -3.54 -1.97
N PHE A 957 13.91 -2.35 -1.71
CA PHE A 957 15.01 -1.81 -2.50
C PHE A 957 16.33 -2.50 -2.13
N LEU A 958 16.93 -3.25 -3.06
CA LEU A 958 18.10 -4.08 -2.77
C LEU A 958 19.45 -3.34 -2.82
N GLY A 959 19.47 -2.10 -3.32
CA GLY A 959 20.69 -1.27 -3.34
C GLY A 959 21.84 -1.86 -4.16
N ARG A 960 21.57 -2.28 -5.40
CA ARG A 960 22.55 -2.81 -6.36
C ARG A 960 22.77 -1.83 -7.51
N SER A 961 23.86 -2.02 -8.25
CA SER A 961 24.26 -1.17 -9.38
C SER A 961 24.71 -2.00 -10.58
N ASP A 962 24.21 -1.66 -11.77
CA ASP A 962 24.64 -2.25 -13.04
C ASP A 962 25.64 -1.37 -13.80
N GLN A 963 26.16 -0.32 -13.15
CA GLN A 963 27.00 0.70 -13.75
C GLN A 963 28.32 0.90 -13.01
N PRO A 964 29.37 1.46 -13.66
CA PRO A 964 30.58 1.84 -12.95
C PRO A 964 30.33 3.04 -12.03
N LEU A 965 31.14 3.14 -10.99
CA LEU A 965 31.13 4.26 -10.06
C LEU A 965 31.57 5.54 -10.78
N ARG A 966 30.74 6.59 -10.70
CA ARG A 966 30.99 7.92 -11.28
C ARG A 966 30.85 9.01 -10.23
N LEU A 967 31.58 10.11 -10.44
CA LEU A 967 31.44 11.35 -9.68
C LEU A 967 31.06 12.48 -10.64
N PHE A 968 30.06 13.26 -10.28
CA PHE A 968 29.56 14.42 -11.03
C PHE A 968 29.93 15.69 -10.25
N ILE A 969 30.80 16.50 -10.82
CA ILE A 969 31.23 17.77 -10.25
C ILE A 969 30.49 18.88 -10.98
N ARG A 970 29.70 19.68 -10.26
CA ARG A 970 28.92 20.77 -10.83
C ARG A 970 29.23 22.08 -10.12
N ASN A 971 29.12 23.19 -10.84
CA ASN A 971 29.18 24.52 -10.24
C ASN A 971 27.97 24.71 -9.31
N LEU A 972 28.19 25.14 -8.07
CA LEU A 972 27.11 25.25 -7.09
C LEU A 972 26.06 26.30 -7.50
N LYS A 973 26.49 27.44 -8.05
CA LYS A 973 25.61 28.57 -8.39
C LYS A 973 24.75 28.29 -9.61
N THR A 974 25.36 27.78 -10.68
CA THR A 974 24.68 27.62 -11.98
C THR A 974 24.18 26.20 -12.22
N GLY A 975 24.66 25.23 -11.44
CA GLY A 975 24.45 23.82 -11.71
C GLY A 975 25.20 23.33 -12.95
N ALA A 976 26.03 24.14 -13.62
CA ALA A 976 26.72 23.66 -14.83
C ALA A 976 27.64 22.48 -14.51
N LEU A 977 27.61 21.42 -15.32
CA LEU A 977 28.53 20.29 -15.20
C LEU A 977 29.95 20.76 -15.50
N VAL A 978 30.85 20.60 -14.53
CA VAL A 978 32.27 20.91 -14.66
C VAL A 978 33.02 19.69 -15.18
N GLN A 979 32.79 18.53 -14.55
CA GLN A 979 33.46 17.29 -14.90
C GLN A 979 32.66 16.08 -14.41
N THR A 980 32.63 15.01 -15.23
CA THR A 980 32.23 13.67 -14.78
C THR A 980 33.46 12.79 -14.72
N ILE A 981 33.76 12.23 -13.55
CA ILE A 981 34.85 11.27 -13.35
C ILE A 981 34.25 9.87 -13.36
N THR A 982 34.56 9.07 -14.39
CA THR A 982 34.19 7.64 -14.42
C THR A 982 35.36 6.81 -13.93
N THR A 983 35.16 6.03 -12.87
CA THR A 983 36.19 5.16 -12.30
C THR A 983 36.24 3.82 -13.03
N SER A 984 37.32 3.05 -12.84
CA SER A 984 37.43 1.67 -13.33
C SER A 984 36.64 0.66 -12.49
N ILE A 985 35.97 1.09 -11.42
CA ILE A 985 35.23 0.23 -10.50
C ILE A 985 33.85 -0.03 -11.09
N THR A 986 33.65 -1.23 -11.64
CA THR A 986 32.39 -1.65 -12.28
C THR A 986 31.40 -2.21 -11.25
N ASN A 987 30.10 -2.18 -11.58
CA ASN A 987 29.00 -2.64 -10.71
C ASN A 987 29.12 -2.06 -9.30
N ALA A 988 29.16 -0.73 -9.22
CA ALA A 988 29.45 -0.01 -8.00
C ALA A 988 28.63 1.27 -7.89
N PHE A 989 28.50 1.76 -6.67
CA PHE A 989 27.85 3.03 -6.35
C PHE A 989 28.51 3.67 -5.13
N ALA A 990 28.42 4.99 -5.04
CA ALA A 990 28.96 5.75 -3.92
C ALA A 990 28.04 5.65 -2.71
N GLY A 991 28.64 5.70 -1.52
CA GLY A 991 27.92 5.86 -0.26
C GLY A 991 27.61 7.33 0.03
N SER A 992 27.21 7.61 1.26
CA SER A 992 26.89 8.99 1.67
C SER A 992 28.14 9.88 1.65
N MET A 993 27.98 11.10 1.13
CA MET A 993 29.03 12.13 1.06
C MET A 993 28.71 13.37 1.90
N LEU A 994 27.72 13.26 2.79
CA LEU A 994 27.39 14.32 3.73
C LEU A 994 28.59 14.57 4.65
N ASN A 995 29.05 15.81 4.73
CA ASN A 995 30.24 16.21 5.51
C ASN A 995 31.52 15.44 5.13
N ALA A 996 31.67 15.05 3.86
CA ALA A 996 32.82 14.29 3.37
C ALA A 996 34.06 15.15 3.02
N THR A 997 33.95 16.48 3.09
CA THR A 997 35.01 17.41 2.71
C THR A 997 35.96 17.68 3.88
N ALA A 998 37.23 17.88 3.56
CA ALA A 998 38.28 18.14 4.54
C ALA A 998 39.17 19.29 4.06
N ASP A 999 39.28 20.30 4.93
CA ASP A 999 40.27 21.37 4.90
C ASP A 999 41.23 21.11 6.07
N TYR A 1000 42.43 20.62 5.78
CA TYR A 1000 43.39 20.19 6.80
C TYR A 1000 44.24 21.33 7.35
N ASN A 1001 44.48 22.35 6.54
CA ASN A 1001 45.38 23.45 6.85
C ASN A 1001 44.63 24.72 7.32
N LEU A 1002 43.29 24.69 7.30
CA LEU A 1002 42.38 25.77 7.67
C LEU A 1002 42.61 27.06 6.87
N ASP A 1003 42.93 26.93 5.58
CA ASP A 1003 43.18 28.05 4.67
C ASP A 1003 41.93 28.55 3.92
N TYR A 1004 40.76 28.00 4.28
CA TYR A 1004 39.44 28.28 3.69
C TYR A 1004 39.25 27.62 2.32
N GLN A 1005 40.11 26.68 1.94
CA GLN A 1005 39.99 25.88 0.73
C GLN A 1005 40.01 24.39 1.07
N ASP A 1006 39.09 23.63 0.47
CA ASP A 1006 39.00 22.19 0.74
C ASP A 1006 40.13 21.43 0.01
N ASP A 1007 40.81 20.55 0.73
CA ASP A 1007 41.95 19.75 0.24
C ASP A 1007 41.54 18.39 -0.31
N ALA A 1008 40.46 17.81 0.22
CA ALA A 1008 40.02 16.47 -0.17
C ALA A 1008 38.54 16.22 0.09
N VAL A 1009 37.96 15.29 -0.67
CA VAL A 1009 36.65 14.68 -0.40
C VAL A 1009 36.83 13.17 -0.28
N TYR A 1010 36.36 12.58 0.82
CA TYR A 1010 36.42 11.14 1.06
C TYR A 1010 35.08 10.48 0.76
N ILE A 1011 35.07 9.61 -0.25
CA ILE A 1011 33.84 9.08 -0.83
C ILE A 1011 33.81 7.57 -0.62
N PRO A 1012 33.04 7.05 0.35
CA PRO A 1012 32.85 5.61 0.48
C PRO A 1012 32.15 5.06 -0.76
N TYR A 1013 32.39 3.80 -1.10
CA TYR A 1013 31.67 3.12 -2.18
C TYR A 1013 31.48 1.64 -1.87
N VAL A 1014 30.44 1.07 -2.48
CA VAL A 1014 30.13 -0.36 -2.45
C VAL A 1014 30.27 -0.90 -3.88
N LYS A 1015 30.82 -2.10 -4.03
CA LYS A 1015 30.92 -2.80 -5.31
C LYS A 1015 30.52 -4.26 -5.18
N LYS A 1016 30.13 -4.85 -6.30
CA LYS A 1016 29.84 -6.28 -6.40
C LYS A 1016 31.12 -7.12 -6.26
N SER A 1017 31.08 -8.17 -5.45
CA SER A 1017 32.10 -9.20 -5.33
C SER A 1017 31.47 -10.58 -5.54
N GLY A 1018 31.76 -11.22 -6.67
CA GLY A 1018 31.04 -12.43 -7.10
C GLY A 1018 29.54 -12.14 -7.29
N SER A 1019 28.70 -12.80 -6.49
CA SER A 1019 27.24 -12.61 -6.47
C SER A 1019 26.74 -11.72 -5.31
N THR A 1020 27.63 -11.25 -4.43
CA THR A 1020 27.28 -10.48 -3.23
C THR A 1020 27.75 -9.02 -3.32
N TRP A 1021 27.14 -8.15 -2.51
CA TRP A 1021 27.48 -6.71 -2.42
C TRP A 1021 28.24 -6.43 -1.12
N THR A 1022 29.31 -7.18 -0.89
CA THR A 1022 30.07 -7.23 0.39
C THR A 1022 31.47 -6.63 0.29
N ASP A 1023 31.84 -6.04 -0.83
CA ASP A 1023 33.15 -5.41 -1.04
C ASP A 1023 32.96 -3.91 -1.31
N GLY A 1024 33.99 -3.12 -1.07
CA GLY A 1024 33.91 -1.65 -1.10
C GLY A 1024 35.22 -0.99 -0.72
N GLY A 1025 35.19 0.33 -0.58
CA GLY A 1025 36.34 1.11 -0.17
C GLY A 1025 36.02 2.59 -0.03
N VAL A 1026 37.06 3.42 0.04
CA VAL A 1026 36.95 4.88 0.10
C VAL A 1026 37.81 5.49 -1.00
N LEU A 1027 37.22 6.31 -1.85
CA LEU A 1027 37.93 7.16 -2.79
C LEU A 1027 38.34 8.46 -2.12
N ARG A 1028 39.51 8.98 -2.49
CA ARG A 1028 39.93 10.33 -2.15
C ARG A 1028 39.92 11.17 -3.42
N LEU A 1029 38.98 12.11 -3.52
CA LEU A 1029 38.98 13.13 -4.55
C LEU A 1029 39.82 14.31 -4.06
N VAL A 1030 40.80 14.75 -4.85
CA VAL A 1030 41.66 15.89 -4.52
C VAL A 1030 41.36 17.02 -5.51
N PRO A 1031 40.88 18.18 -5.04
CA PRO A 1031 40.72 19.34 -5.88
C PRO A 1031 42.11 19.86 -6.31
N THR A 1032 42.54 19.51 -7.52
CA THR A 1032 43.79 20.05 -8.06
C THR A 1032 43.52 21.34 -8.79
N VAL A 1033 44.15 22.41 -8.33
CA VAL A 1033 44.18 23.67 -9.03
C VAL A 1033 45.32 23.61 -10.04
N SER A 1034 45.06 23.71 -11.35
CA SER A 1034 46.15 23.80 -12.33
C SER A 1034 47.04 24.99 -11.99
N PRO A 1035 48.37 24.81 -11.84
CA PRO A 1035 49.30 25.92 -11.76
C PRO A 1035 49.34 26.57 -13.14
N THR A 1036 48.64 27.70 -13.31
CA THR A 1036 48.78 28.58 -14.48
C THR A 1036 49.81 29.65 -14.19
#